data_AF-A0A4R9QUA3-F1
#
_entry.id   AF-A0A4R9QUA3-F1
#
_cell.length_a   1.000
_cell.length_b   1.000
_cell.length_c   1.000
_cell.angle_alpha   90.00
_cell.angle_beta   90.00
_cell.angle_gamma   90.00
#
_symmetry.space_group_name_H-M   'P 1'
#
loop_
_entity.id
_entity.type
_entity.pdbx_description
1 polymer ?
#
loop_
_entity_poly.entity_id
_entity_poly.type
_entity_poly.pdbx_seq_one_letter_code
_entity_poly.pdbx_strand_id
1 'polypeptide(L)'
;MKYPIPSDTAASQARASDPQNSAWVSANAGSGKTHVLAQRVIRLLLNGTDPSKILCLTYTRAAAANMSNRVFSTLSEWTALPDPELASRIAALDGRGADRNTMRRARRLFAEALETPGGLKIQTIHAFCESVLHQFPLEANIPAHFEMLDPQMEASLFADARRDMISGAGAGVEGLAEAFATVLERGGEFGLDMLLSEIVGKRDDLRGFIAKIGKGRDFRPLFAEFGFRPGQTAEDIAASVWPLPGFAPGQFAEFARAAEAAGARQVLNNVLPYAQGAFAEADPIRRLGLLAKAFLRSDGDPYDPPKIFKKALVDRLPDLPERYLTAAKAILDVSDRLALFRMLEGTAAALTVAGWLIARYEQLKRSRGFLDFNDLITRTVSLLSRPDAGPWVQFKLDQGIDHILLDEAQDTSPDQWEVVKKLTEEFFAGLGQREAVKRTVFAVGDEKQSIYSFQGAAPDSFAESRLLFAGRVRAAEAAFADLKLTWSFRSSDDVLAAVDRVFAEPAVRRGISHDPDPLSHKAIRNDAPGYVELWPSIGAEMVEEPDDWTLPVNHASAPAVRVAEHVATTIQAWLRNGEIIEGKGRRLTAGDILVLVRKRDRFVHALSRSLKNRQIPVAGADRLSLPGHIAVQDLIALGHFLIQPEDDLSLAAVLRSPIFEVSEETLLALAGERPKGQSLIASLRQRAAGDEALAVIVSRLDAWANEVAFKPVFEFYAAALSRDGLRRRMTARLGPEAGDILDEFLSFCLAEERTGLPGLEAFLSTLENAGPEIKREMDQTRDEVRVMTVHAAKGLEAPVVFLVDGGSAPFSDQHLPRLMAFEGSGAEWKGKGYLWRSASDVANGVSRAASARARELADDEYRRLLYVGMTRAEDRLIVCGYHGKRAPSTGTWHSIVSRALLGAPESAERRHPATAEVAVHRFHMTRLPPVAFARADETTPFDHAAPLPDGLFRPVPPYEELPRPLSPSGASALIEETSQSLPDTRSPVLDAVAEPGFAVMRGLALHKLLQMLPGIGEDERPNAAERYLARAGADWPAEERDKALEAVLSILSDSRFGALFSPSSRAEVAVMGSLDVKGTLRSISGKIDRLAVTPEKVSIVDYKTNRPAPASLAEVPPAYVLQLALYRALLKPLYPGREVSAALLFTEAPRLIELPAKAMDDALARLTGA
;
A
#
# COMPACT_ATOMS: atom_id res chain seq x y z
N MET A 1 -20.41 -5.15 -29.53
CA MET A 1 -21.67 -4.37 -29.60
C MET A 1 -21.61 -3.27 -28.56
N LYS A 2 -22.03 -2.03 -28.88
CA LYS A 2 -22.23 -0.98 -27.85
C LYS A 2 -23.68 -1.07 -27.37
N TYR A 3 -23.88 -1.46 -26.12
CA TYR A 3 -25.22 -1.50 -25.51
C TYR A 3 -25.72 -0.06 -25.27
N PRO A 4 -26.97 0.27 -25.62
CA PRO A 4 -27.52 1.61 -25.38
C PRO A 4 -27.72 1.86 -23.88
N ILE A 5 -27.30 3.02 -23.40
CA ILE A 5 -27.50 3.42 -22.00
C ILE A 5 -28.97 3.87 -21.84
N PRO A 6 -29.74 3.32 -20.88
CA PRO A 6 -31.11 3.74 -20.64
C PRO A 6 -31.21 5.24 -20.30
N SER A 7 -32.24 5.92 -20.82
CA SER A 7 -32.44 7.36 -20.66
C SER A 7 -32.43 7.81 -19.21
N ASP A 8 -33.06 7.05 -18.32
CA ASP A 8 -33.16 7.39 -16.89
C ASP A 8 -31.81 7.31 -16.17
N THR A 9 -30.96 6.37 -16.59
CA THR A 9 -29.60 6.22 -16.08
C THR A 9 -28.73 7.37 -16.57
N ALA A 10 -28.80 7.69 -17.87
CA ALA A 10 -28.08 8.82 -18.43
C ALA A 10 -28.49 10.15 -17.77
N ALA A 11 -29.80 10.36 -17.55
CA ALA A 11 -30.31 11.52 -16.85
C ALA A 11 -29.85 11.58 -15.38
N SER A 12 -29.81 10.44 -14.68
CA SER A 12 -29.31 10.36 -13.31
C SER A 12 -27.80 10.65 -13.24
N GLN A 13 -27.00 10.10 -14.15
CA GLN A 13 -25.56 10.39 -14.25
C GLN A 13 -25.31 11.87 -14.58
N ALA A 14 -26.09 12.47 -15.49
CA ALA A 14 -26.00 13.89 -15.84
C ALA A 14 -26.37 14.80 -14.66
N ARG A 15 -27.39 14.43 -13.87
CA ARG A 15 -27.74 15.15 -12.63
C ARG A 15 -26.70 15.01 -11.54
N ALA A 16 -26.09 13.83 -11.40
CA ALA A 16 -25.02 13.58 -10.44
C ALA A 16 -23.74 14.36 -10.75
N SER A 17 -23.36 14.41 -12.03
CA SER A 17 -22.16 15.13 -12.48
C SER A 17 -22.38 16.63 -12.64
N ASP A 18 -23.60 17.15 -12.44
CA ASP A 18 -23.92 18.57 -12.57
C ASP A 18 -23.16 19.41 -11.52
N PRO A 19 -22.27 20.32 -11.95
CA PRO A 19 -21.50 21.20 -11.07
C PRO A 19 -22.35 22.14 -10.20
N GLN A 20 -23.62 22.36 -10.54
CA GLN A 20 -24.50 23.29 -9.82
C GLN A 20 -25.14 22.68 -8.57
N ASN A 21 -25.10 21.36 -8.42
CA ASN A 21 -25.79 20.66 -7.34
C ASN A 21 -24.77 19.96 -6.42
N SER A 22 -25.06 19.94 -5.12
CA SER A 22 -24.47 18.91 -4.26
C SER A 22 -25.17 17.58 -4.56
N ALA A 23 -24.43 16.47 -4.59
CA ALA A 23 -25.01 15.19 -4.96
C ALA A 23 -24.52 14.04 -4.07
N TRP A 24 -25.44 13.15 -3.75
CA TRP A 24 -25.17 11.90 -3.07
C TRP A 24 -25.61 10.74 -3.95
N VAL A 25 -24.65 9.92 -4.35
CA VAL A 25 -24.86 8.85 -5.33
C VAL A 25 -24.68 7.51 -4.65
N SER A 26 -25.81 6.84 -4.36
CA SER A 26 -25.81 5.44 -3.96
C SER A 26 -25.80 4.58 -5.22
N ALA A 27 -24.81 3.72 -5.37
CA ALA A 27 -24.51 3.13 -6.67
C ALA A 27 -24.14 1.66 -6.55
N ASN A 28 -24.91 0.78 -7.22
CA ASN A 28 -24.65 -0.66 -7.28
C ASN A 28 -23.25 -0.98 -7.84
N ALA A 29 -22.82 -2.23 -7.70
CA ALA A 29 -21.57 -2.70 -8.27
C ALA A 29 -21.55 -2.55 -9.81
N GLY A 30 -20.45 -1.99 -10.33
CA GLY A 30 -20.27 -1.79 -11.77
C GLY A 30 -21.13 -0.67 -12.39
N SER A 31 -21.76 0.20 -11.61
CA SER A 31 -22.65 1.28 -12.12
C SER A 31 -21.93 2.52 -12.69
N GLY A 32 -20.60 2.49 -12.77
CA GLY A 32 -19.82 3.59 -13.31
C GLY A 32 -19.58 4.74 -12.32
N LYS A 33 -19.53 4.49 -11.01
CA LYS A 33 -19.21 5.47 -9.95
C LYS A 33 -18.03 6.39 -10.30
N THR A 34 -16.88 5.78 -10.58
CA THR A 34 -15.64 6.49 -10.95
C THR A 34 -15.78 7.26 -12.26
N HIS A 35 -16.61 6.80 -13.20
CA HIS A 35 -16.90 7.52 -14.44
C HIS A 35 -17.70 8.79 -14.18
N VAL A 36 -18.77 8.71 -13.37
CA VAL A 36 -19.58 9.88 -12.97
C VAL A 36 -18.73 10.91 -12.20
N LEU A 37 -17.86 10.42 -11.32
CA LEU A 37 -16.94 11.26 -10.56
C LEU A 37 -15.92 11.98 -11.46
N ALA A 38 -15.29 11.27 -12.39
CA ALA A 38 -14.37 11.87 -13.37
C ALA A 38 -15.08 12.89 -14.28
N GLN A 39 -16.30 12.57 -14.76
CA GLN A 39 -17.12 13.51 -15.51
C GLN A 39 -17.41 14.77 -14.71
N ARG A 40 -17.72 14.65 -13.42
CA ARG A 40 -17.98 15.81 -12.55
C ARG A 40 -16.76 16.72 -12.45
N VAL A 41 -15.57 16.17 -12.25
CA VAL A 41 -14.31 16.95 -12.22
C VAL A 41 -14.13 17.70 -13.55
N ILE A 42 -14.30 17.02 -14.68
CA ILE A 42 -14.17 17.63 -16.01
C ILE A 42 -15.20 18.75 -16.22
N ARG A 43 -16.46 18.54 -15.79
CA ARG A 43 -17.51 19.56 -15.87
C ARG A 43 -17.24 20.78 -14.98
N LEU A 44 -16.65 20.58 -13.80
CA LEU A 44 -16.21 21.67 -12.92
C LEU A 44 -15.13 22.53 -13.59
N LEU A 45 -14.10 21.87 -14.14
CA LEU A 45 -13.02 22.53 -14.87
C LEU A 45 -13.52 23.30 -16.10
N LEU A 46 -14.44 22.71 -16.87
CA LEU A 46 -15.09 23.37 -18.01
C LEU A 46 -15.90 24.60 -17.58
N ASN A 47 -16.58 24.54 -16.44
CA ASN A 47 -17.47 25.61 -15.96
C ASN A 47 -16.78 26.84 -15.37
N GLY A 48 -15.46 26.85 -15.23
CA GLY A 48 -14.78 28.00 -14.61
C GLY A 48 -13.83 27.64 -13.48
N THR A 49 -14.05 26.50 -12.82
CA THR A 49 -13.37 26.17 -11.57
C THR A 49 -11.88 25.97 -11.82
N ASP A 50 -11.07 26.67 -11.02
CA ASP A 50 -9.62 26.49 -10.98
C ASP A 50 -9.29 25.07 -10.46
N PRO A 51 -8.40 24.31 -11.12
CA PRO A 51 -8.04 22.95 -10.69
C PRO A 51 -7.62 22.85 -9.21
N SER A 52 -6.95 23.88 -8.68
CA SER A 52 -6.50 23.92 -7.28
C SER A 52 -7.65 23.94 -6.27
N LYS A 53 -8.87 24.30 -6.72
CA LYS A 53 -10.08 24.41 -5.89
C LYS A 53 -10.98 23.18 -5.87
N ILE A 54 -10.59 22.12 -6.58
CA ILE A 54 -11.30 20.85 -6.60
C ILE A 54 -10.53 19.87 -5.72
N LEU A 55 -11.12 19.47 -4.59
CA LEU A 55 -10.56 18.45 -3.72
C LEU A 55 -11.29 17.12 -3.97
N CYS A 56 -10.57 16.11 -4.45
CA CYS A 56 -11.11 14.77 -4.58
C CYS A 56 -10.41 13.81 -3.59
N LEU A 57 -11.21 13.26 -2.67
CA LEU A 57 -10.77 12.35 -1.63
C LEU A 57 -11.14 10.91 -2.00
N THR A 58 -10.16 10.01 -1.96
CA THR A 58 -10.37 8.57 -2.16
C THR A 58 -9.94 7.76 -0.93
N TYR A 59 -10.40 6.51 -0.85
CA TYR A 59 -9.97 5.59 0.21
C TYR A 59 -8.56 5.02 -0.03
N THR A 60 -8.22 4.67 -1.27
CA THR A 60 -6.94 4.05 -1.63
C THR A 60 -6.12 4.89 -2.60
N ARG A 61 -4.79 4.75 -2.55
CA ARG A 61 -3.86 5.37 -3.51
C ARG A 61 -4.12 4.90 -4.94
N ALA A 62 -4.46 3.61 -5.13
CA ALA A 62 -4.82 3.05 -6.43
C ALA A 62 -6.09 3.70 -7.02
N ALA A 63 -7.11 3.97 -6.20
CA ALA A 63 -8.31 4.68 -6.64
C ALA A 63 -8.00 6.13 -7.04
N ALA A 64 -7.15 6.83 -6.28
CA ALA A 64 -6.70 8.17 -6.62
C ALA A 64 -5.95 8.18 -7.97
N ALA A 65 -5.00 7.25 -8.16
CA ALA A 65 -4.24 7.14 -9.41
C ALA A 65 -5.13 6.80 -10.61
N ASN A 66 -6.06 5.85 -10.47
CA ASN A 66 -7.01 5.47 -11.52
C ASN A 66 -7.88 6.67 -11.93
N MET A 67 -8.42 7.40 -10.96
CA MET A 67 -9.24 8.57 -11.22
C MET A 67 -8.43 9.68 -11.89
N SER A 68 -7.23 9.96 -11.41
CA SER A 68 -6.30 10.93 -12.01
C SER A 68 -6.02 10.59 -13.47
N ASN A 69 -5.61 9.35 -13.75
CA ASN A 69 -5.34 8.87 -15.09
C ASN A 69 -6.54 9.01 -16.03
N ARG A 70 -7.76 8.75 -15.54
CA ARG A 70 -8.99 8.92 -16.34
C ARG A 70 -9.26 10.38 -16.71
N VAL A 71 -9.11 11.30 -15.75
CA VAL A 71 -9.30 12.74 -15.99
C VAL A 71 -8.24 13.23 -16.99
N PHE A 72 -6.96 12.95 -16.72
CA PHE A 72 -5.86 13.37 -17.61
C PHE A 72 -5.94 12.75 -19.00
N SER A 73 -6.32 11.48 -19.12
CA SER A 73 -6.53 10.82 -20.42
C SER A 73 -7.61 11.52 -21.25
N THR A 74 -8.73 11.90 -20.62
CA THR A 74 -9.82 12.61 -21.31
C THR A 74 -9.39 14.02 -21.73
N LEU A 75 -8.74 14.77 -20.83
CA LEU A 75 -8.24 16.11 -21.13
C LEU A 75 -7.15 16.09 -22.22
N SER A 76 -6.30 15.06 -22.22
CA SER A 76 -5.29 14.83 -23.25
C SER A 76 -5.93 14.54 -24.62
N GLU A 77 -6.93 13.66 -24.68
CA GLU A 77 -7.68 13.36 -25.92
C GLU A 77 -8.24 14.65 -26.55
N TRP A 78 -8.82 15.54 -25.74
CA TRP A 78 -9.40 16.80 -26.21
C TRP A 78 -8.40 17.75 -26.87
N THR A 79 -7.12 17.69 -26.50
CA THR A 79 -6.09 18.54 -27.09
C THR A 79 -5.86 18.20 -28.57
N ALA A 80 -6.03 16.93 -28.95
CA ALA A 80 -5.76 16.42 -30.28
C ALA A 80 -7.01 16.29 -31.19
N LEU A 81 -8.21 16.27 -30.62
CA LEU A 81 -9.45 16.09 -31.41
C LEU A 81 -9.71 17.24 -32.39
N PRO A 82 -10.28 16.98 -33.59
CA PRO A 82 -10.83 18.02 -34.46
C PRO A 82 -12.00 18.77 -33.81
N ASP A 83 -12.19 20.05 -34.14
CA ASP A 83 -13.26 20.90 -33.59
C ASP A 83 -14.68 20.30 -33.64
N PRO A 84 -15.18 19.70 -34.74
CA PRO A 84 -16.53 19.12 -34.75
C PRO A 84 -16.66 17.92 -33.81
N GLU A 85 -15.61 17.12 -33.65
CA GLU A 85 -15.60 15.99 -32.72
C GLU A 85 -15.52 16.46 -31.27
N LEU A 86 -14.66 17.45 -30.98
CA LEU A 86 -14.56 18.07 -29.66
C LEU A 86 -15.89 18.71 -29.25
N ALA A 87 -16.55 19.44 -30.16
CA ALA A 87 -17.85 20.03 -29.89
C ALA A 87 -18.92 18.97 -29.55
N SER A 88 -18.93 17.85 -30.27
CA SER A 88 -19.82 16.72 -30.01
C SER A 88 -19.55 16.07 -28.65
N ARG A 89 -18.26 15.86 -28.29
CA ARG A 89 -17.87 15.29 -26.99
C ARG A 89 -18.26 16.21 -25.82
N ILE A 90 -18.05 17.52 -25.94
CA ILE A 90 -18.45 18.50 -24.91
C ILE A 90 -19.97 18.58 -24.81
N ALA A 91 -20.69 18.59 -25.94
CA ALA A 91 -22.15 18.63 -25.94
C ALA A 91 -22.77 17.37 -25.31
N ALA A 92 -22.18 16.19 -25.52
CA ALA A 92 -22.60 14.97 -24.86
C ALA A 92 -22.37 14.99 -23.34
N LEU A 93 -21.39 15.77 -22.86
CA LEU A 93 -21.00 15.83 -21.46
C LEU A 93 -21.78 16.89 -20.67
N ASP A 94 -22.04 18.06 -21.26
CA ASP A 94 -22.70 19.18 -20.55
C ASP A 94 -24.12 19.50 -21.08
N GLY A 95 -24.58 18.78 -22.11
CA GLY A 95 -25.92 18.95 -22.70
C GLY A 95 -26.12 20.27 -23.45
N ARG A 96 -25.08 21.10 -23.56
CA ARG A 96 -25.08 22.41 -24.22
C ARG A 96 -24.16 22.40 -25.44
N GLY A 97 -24.52 23.14 -26.49
CA GLY A 97 -23.65 23.30 -27.65
C GLY A 97 -22.33 23.97 -27.25
N ALA A 98 -21.19 23.36 -27.61
CA ALA A 98 -19.88 23.93 -27.32
C ALA A 98 -19.60 25.14 -28.22
N ASP A 99 -19.50 26.33 -27.64
CA ASP A 99 -19.05 27.51 -28.36
C ASP A 99 -17.51 27.52 -28.53
N ARG A 100 -17.00 28.45 -29.34
CA ARG A 100 -15.55 28.57 -29.59
C ARG A 100 -14.75 28.82 -28.31
N ASN A 101 -15.31 29.54 -27.34
CA ASN A 101 -14.63 29.82 -26.08
C ASN A 101 -14.52 28.57 -25.20
N THR A 102 -15.58 27.78 -25.13
CA THR A 102 -15.62 26.51 -24.39
C THR A 102 -14.63 25.51 -25.00
N MET A 103 -14.57 25.39 -26.33
CA MET A 103 -13.58 24.53 -27.00
C MET A 103 -12.14 25.01 -26.74
N ARG A 104 -11.89 26.32 -26.79
CA ARG A 104 -10.57 26.88 -26.48
C ARG A 104 -10.16 26.60 -25.04
N ARG A 105 -11.10 26.72 -24.09
CA ARG A 105 -10.88 26.34 -22.68
C ARG A 105 -10.60 24.86 -22.54
N ALA A 106 -11.44 24.00 -23.12
CA ALA A 106 -11.28 22.54 -23.09
C ALA A 106 -9.89 22.07 -23.51
N ARG A 107 -9.30 22.68 -24.56
CA ARG A 107 -7.93 22.36 -25.03
C ARG A 107 -6.83 22.84 -24.07
N ARG A 108 -7.09 23.86 -23.24
CA ARG A 108 -6.14 24.40 -22.26
C ARG A 108 -6.17 23.65 -20.94
N LEU A 109 -7.30 23.03 -20.59
CA LEU A 109 -7.49 22.35 -19.31
C LEU A 109 -6.41 21.32 -18.99
N PHE A 110 -5.88 20.60 -19.99
CA PHE A 110 -4.78 19.66 -19.77
C PHE A 110 -3.51 20.36 -19.26
N ALA A 111 -3.11 21.45 -19.90
CA ALA A 111 -1.95 22.25 -19.49
C ALA A 111 -2.22 22.97 -18.16
N GLU A 112 -3.39 23.59 -18.00
CA GLU A 112 -3.77 24.28 -16.75
C GLU A 112 -3.76 23.31 -15.55
N ALA A 113 -4.27 22.09 -15.71
CA ALA A 113 -4.26 21.07 -14.65
C ALA A 113 -2.84 20.55 -14.34
N LEU A 114 -1.95 20.48 -15.34
CA LEU A 114 -0.56 20.04 -15.18
C LEU A 114 0.33 21.13 -14.55
N GLU A 115 0.12 22.39 -14.93
CA GLU A 115 0.86 23.57 -14.44
C GLU A 115 0.34 24.08 -13.08
N THR A 116 -0.80 23.56 -12.61
CA THR A 116 -1.32 23.87 -11.27
C THR A 116 -0.30 23.47 -10.21
N PRO A 117 0.16 24.37 -9.34
CA PRO A 117 1.07 24.03 -8.25
C PRO A 117 0.49 22.94 -7.35
N GLY A 118 1.21 21.82 -7.22
CA GLY A 118 0.72 20.63 -6.49
C GLY A 118 -0.24 19.74 -7.29
N GLY A 119 -0.52 20.08 -8.55
CA GLY A 119 -1.41 19.35 -9.45
C GLY A 119 -2.88 19.37 -9.04
N LEU A 120 -3.68 18.59 -9.76
CA LEU A 120 -5.08 18.33 -9.39
C LEU A 120 -5.11 17.54 -8.06
N LYS A 121 -5.82 18.05 -7.04
CA LYS A 121 -5.85 17.49 -5.68
C LYS A 121 -6.71 16.21 -5.61
N ILE A 122 -6.27 15.14 -6.27
CA ILE A 122 -6.84 13.79 -6.18
C ILE A 122 -5.94 12.96 -5.27
N GLN A 123 -6.35 12.75 -4.02
CA GLN A 123 -5.51 12.12 -3.02
C GLN A 123 -6.33 11.36 -1.98
N THR A 124 -5.66 10.55 -1.17
CA THR A 124 -6.31 9.88 -0.03
C THR A 124 -6.62 10.86 1.10
N ILE A 125 -7.59 10.54 1.96
CA ILE A 125 -7.91 11.35 3.15
C ILE A 125 -6.68 11.55 4.06
N HIS A 126 -5.87 10.50 4.24
CA HIS A 126 -4.64 10.58 5.02
C HIS A 126 -3.62 11.54 4.39
N ALA A 127 -3.37 11.43 3.09
CA ALA A 127 -2.45 12.32 2.37
C ALA A 127 -2.90 13.79 2.41
N PHE A 128 -4.22 14.02 2.36
CA PHE A 128 -4.76 15.36 2.58
C PHE A 128 -4.47 15.88 3.99
N CYS A 129 -4.74 15.08 5.04
CA CYS A 129 -4.48 15.47 6.43
C CYS A 129 -2.99 15.72 6.69
N GLU A 130 -2.11 14.87 6.16
CA GLU A 130 -0.66 15.03 6.19
C GLU A 130 -0.23 16.36 5.55
N SER A 131 -0.74 16.67 4.36
CA SER A 131 -0.46 17.94 3.68
C SER A 131 -0.92 19.15 4.50
N VAL A 132 -2.09 19.09 5.13
CA VAL A 132 -2.60 20.17 6.01
C VAL A 132 -1.70 20.34 7.23
N LEU A 133 -1.30 19.26 7.88
CA LEU A 133 -0.45 19.31 9.07
C LEU A 133 0.96 19.82 8.76
N HIS A 134 1.52 19.51 7.59
CA HIS A 134 2.79 20.09 7.15
C HIS A 134 2.68 21.58 6.82
N GLN A 135 1.51 22.06 6.38
CA GLN A 135 1.29 23.49 6.12
C GLN A 135 1.09 24.30 7.40
N PHE A 136 0.48 23.70 8.43
CA PHE A 136 0.12 24.36 9.70
C PHE A 136 0.67 23.63 10.94
N PRO A 137 1.99 23.32 11.02
CA PRO A 137 2.52 22.50 12.10
C PRO A 137 2.47 23.23 13.45
N LEU A 138 2.67 24.56 13.45
CA LEU A 138 2.66 25.36 14.67
C LEU A 138 1.26 25.48 15.25
N GLU A 139 0.26 25.74 14.41
CA GLU A 139 -1.15 25.80 14.80
C GLU A 139 -1.66 24.44 15.29
N ALA A 140 -1.18 23.35 14.68
CA ALA A 140 -1.46 21.98 15.10
C ALA A 140 -0.69 21.54 16.35
N ASN A 141 0.24 22.36 16.86
CA ASN A 141 1.12 22.04 17.98
C ASN A 141 1.90 20.73 17.77
N ILE A 142 2.47 20.58 16.56
CA ILE A 142 3.31 19.45 16.16
C ILE A 142 4.69 19.95 15.69
N PRO A 143 5.71 19.08 15.68
CA PRO A 143 7.01 19.40 15.09
C PRO A 143 6.89 19.77 13.60
N ALA A 144 7.63 20.80 13.16
CA ALA A 144 7.57 21.29 11.78
C ALA A 144 8.03 20.26 10.73
N HIS A 145 8.98 19.41 11.10
CA HIS A 145 9.48 18.30 10.29
C HIS A 145 9.08 16.97 10.93
N PHE A 146 7.78 16.75 11.10
CA PHE A 146 7.34 15.43 11.56
C PHE A 146 7.57 14.38 10.46
N GLU A 147 7.84 13.16 10.88
CA GLU A 147 7.94 12.00 10.00
C GLU A 147 6.80 11.02 10.32
N MET A 148 6.29 10.38 9.27
CA MET A 148 5.24 9.38 9.38
C MET A 148 5.81 8.05 9.85
N LEU A 149 5.21 7.47 10.90
CA LEU A 149 5.55 6.14 11.36
C LEU A 149 5.14 5.10 10.33
N ASP A 150 6.13 4.33 9.87
CA ASP A 150 5.87 3.06 9.23
C ASP A 150 5.61 1.95 10.28
N PRO A 151 5.09 0.77 9.87
CA PRO A 151 4.81 -0.31 10.80
C PRO A 151 6.01 -0.84 11.59
N GLN A 152 7.23 -0.73 11.04
CA GLN A 152 8.45 -1.19 11.71
C GLN A 152 8.88 -0.20 12.79
N MET A 153 8.83 1.10 12.49
CA MET A 153 9.05 2.18 13.46
C MET A 153 8.02 2.13 14.59
N GLU A 154 6.74 1.84 14.28
CA GLU A 154 5.69 1.66 15.28
C GLU A 154 5.99 0.47 16.21
N ALA A 155 6.38 -0.68 15.65
CA ALA A 155 6.77 -1.86 16.42
C ALA A 155 8.01 -1.61 17.30
N SER A 156 9.01 -0.91 16.77
CA SER A 156 10.22 -0.53 17.51
C SER A 156 9.92 0.40 18.69
N LEU A 157 9.11 1.45 18.47
CA LEU A 157 8.66 2.35 19.54
C LEU A 157 7.85 1.62 20.61
N PHE A 158 7.00 0.68 20.19
CA PHE A 158 6.23 -0.14 21.12
C PHE A 158 7.14 -1.05 21.95
N ALA A 159 8.14 -1.68 21.32
CA ALA A 159 9.13 -2.50 22.01
C ALA A 159 9.95 -1.68 23.02
N ASP A 160 10.35 -0.45 22.67
CA ASP A 160 11.02 0.47 23.58
C ASP A 160 10.12 0.84 24.77
N ALA A 161 8.86 1.22 24.52
CA ALA A 161 7.90 1.55 25.58
C ALA A 161 7.63 0.36 26.51
N ARG A 162 7.56 -0.86 25.96
CA ARG A 162 7.45 -2.12 26.71
C ARG A 162 8.70 -2.36 27.56
N ARG A 163 9.88 -2.21 26.98
CA ARG A 163 11.17 -2.39 27.68
C ARG A 163 11.26 -1.42 28.86
N ASP A 164 10.87 -0.17 28.68
CA ASP A 164 10.84 0.85 29.73
C ASP A 164 9.88 0.48 30.88
N MET A 165 8.74 -0.14 30.55
CA MET A 165 7.79 -0.61 31.56
C MET A 165 8.42 -1.70 32.43
N ILE A 166 9.09 -2.67 31.79
CA ILE A 166 9.69 -3.84 32.45
C ILE A 166 10.96 -3.46 33.22
N SER A 167 11.77 -2.55 32.69
CA SER A 167 13.04 -2.10 33.30
C SER A 167 12.85 -1.16 34.49
N GLY A 168 11.61 -0.83 34.85
CA GLY A 168 11.30 -0.01 36.02
C GLY A 168 11.35 1.49 35.78
N ALA A 169 11.29 1.96 34.52
CA ALA A 169 11.15 3.40 34.23
C ALA A 169 9.84 4.00 34.81
N GLY A 170 8.90 3.13 35.23
CA GLY A 170 7.69 3.48 35.97
C GLY A 170 7.79 3.37 37.50
N ALA A 171 8.97 3.17 38.10
CA ALA A 171 9.13 2.93 39.55
C ALA A 171 8.60 4.07 40.45
N GLY A 172 8.36 5.27 39.91
CA GLY A 172 7.72 6.40 40.62
C GLY A 172 6.19 6.44 40.51
N VAL A 173 5.56 5.42 39.94
CA VAL A 173 4.15 5.41 39.57
C VAL A 173 3.36 4.48 40.49
N GLU A 174 2.63 5.05 41.44
CA GLU A 174 1.83 4.30 42.44
C GLU A 174 0.83 3.33 41.78
N GLY A 175 0.80 2.08 42.25
CA GLY A 175 -0.10 1.02 41.79
C GLY A 175 0.23 0.38 40.43
N LEU A 176 1.24 0.87 39.68
CA LEU A 176 1.56 0.32 38.35
C LEU A 176 2.10 -1.11 38.42
N ALA A 177 2.98 -1.40 39.37
CA ALA A 177 3.57 -2.74 39.53
C ALA A 177 2.49 -3.78 39.90
N GLU A 178 1.56 -3.41 40.80
CA GLU A 178 0.43 -4.26 41.19
C GLU A 178 -0.54 -4.50 40.04
N ALA A 179 -0.84 -3.44 39.26
CA ALA A 179 -1.66 -3.54 38.06
C ALA A 179 -1.00 -4.45 37.01
N PHE A 180 0.30 -4.29 36.77
CA PHE A 180 1.06 -5.12 35.84
C PHE A 180 1.07 -6.60 36.27
N ALA A 181 1.31 -6.87 37.56
CA ALA A 181 1.25 -8.22 38.12
C ALA A 181 -0.14 -8.85 37.96
N THR A 182 -1.21 -8.09 38.23
CA THR A 182 -2.60 -8.54 38.05
C THR A 182 -2.90 -8.88 36.59
N VAL A 183 -2.40 -8.07 35.66
CA VAL A 183 -2.58 -8.33 34.23
C VAL A 183 -1.81 -9.58 33.80
N LEU A 184 -0.56 -9.75 34.27
CA LEU A 184 0.28 -10.90 33.94
C LEU A 184 -0.29 -12.20 34.52
N GLU A 185 -0.76 -12.19 35.77
CA GLU A 185 -1.37 -13.34 36.43
C GLU A 185 -2.62 -13.82 35.68
N ARG A 186 -3.46 -12.88 35.24
CA ARG A 186 -4.74 -13.20 34.58
C ARG A 186 -4.61 -13.48 33.08
N GLY A 187 -3.69 -12.82 32.39
CA GLY A 187 -3.52 -12.91 30.93
C GLY A 187 -2.42 -13.88 30.49
N GLY A 188 -1.47 -14.21 31.36
CA GLY A 188 -0.20 -14.83 30.97
C GLY A 188 0.66 -13.91 30.09
N GLU A 189 1.85 -14.37 29.69
CA GLU A 189 2.78 -13.59 28.86
C GLU A 189 2.18 -13.23 27.49
N PHE A 190 1.60 -14.22 26.81
CA PHE A 190 0.96 -14.00 25.51
C PHE A 190 -0.27 -13.07 25.60
N GLY A 191 -1.08 -13.19 26.65
CA GLY A 191 -2.26 -12.33 26.84
C GLY A 191 -1.89 -10.90 27.22
N LEU A 192 -0.78 -10.70 27.97
CA LEU A 192 -0.20 -9.40 28.22
C LEU A 192 0.25 -8.75 26.91
N ASP A 193 1.03 -9.44 26.08
CA ASP A 193 1.54 -8.88 24.82
C ASP A 193 0.40 -8.47 23.88
N MET A 194 -0.63 -9.31 23.77
CA MET A 194 -1.85 -8.97 23.02
C MET A 194 -2.59 -7.75 23.60
N LEU A 195 -2.68 -7.64 24.93
CA LEU A 195 -3.29 -6.48 25.57
C LEU A 195 -2.49 -5.20 25.30
N LEU A 196 -1.17 -5.23 25.48
CA LEU A 196 -0.30 -4.07 25.28
C LEU A 196 -0.38 -3.59 23.82
N SER A 197 -0.42 -4.51 22.86
CA SER A 197 -0.63 -4.19 21.44
C SER A 197 -2.01 -3.55 21.20
N GLU A 198 -3.09 -4.11 21.76
CA GLU A 198 -4.44 -3.52 21.65
C GLU A 198 -4.56 -2.15 22.32
N ILE A 199 -3.81 -1.91 23.41
CA ILE A 199 -3.77 -0.60 24.09
C ILE A 199 -3.21 0.46 23.15
N VAL A 200 -2.11 0.18 22.45
CA VAL A 200 -1.52 1.13 21.49
C VAL A 200 -2.46 1.35 20.30
N GLY A 201 -3.07 0.28 19.78
CA GLY A 201 -4.02 0.38 18.66
C GLY A 201 -5.29 1.17 18.99
N LYS A 202 -5.76 1.13 20.25
CA LYS A 202 -6.96 1.86 20.73
C LYS A 202 -6.61 3.08 21.60
N ARG A 203 -5.39 3.59 21.51
CA ARG A 203 -4.84 4.58 22.45
C ARG A 203 -5.68 5.86 22.58
N ASP A 204 -6.23 6.39 21.49
CA ASP A 204 -6.94 7.68 21.52
C ASP A 204 -8.30 7.55 22.21
N ASP A 205 -9.01 6.48 21.85
CA ASP A 205 -10.26 6.05 22.49
C ASP A 205 -10.06 5.75 23.98
N LEU A 206 -9.01 5.00 24.33
CA LEU A 206 -8.66 4.69 25.73
C LEU A 206 -8.24 5.93 26.50
N ARG A 207 -7.47 6.84 25.90
CA ARG A 207 -7.06 8.11 26.52
C ARG A 207 -8.28 8.95 26.86
N GLY A 208 -9.23 9.07 25.92
CA GLY A 208 -10.50 9.78 26.15
C GLY A 208 -11.34 9.14 27.25
N PHE A 209 -11.39 7.80 27.30
CA PHE A 209 -12.07 7.06 28.34
C PHE A 209 -11.43 7.25 29.72
N ILE A 210 -10.11 7.01 29.83
CA ILE A 210 -9.33 7.15 31.06
C ILE A 210 -9.42 8.58 31.61
N ALA A 211 -9.36 9.61 30.74
CA ALA A 211 -9.48 11.00 31.17
C ALA A 211 -10.87 11.32 31.78
N LYS A 212 -11.93 10.66 31.32
CA LYS A 212 -13.30 10.85 31.84
C LYS A 212 -13.52 10.11 33.16
N ILE A 213 -13.10 8.84 33.26
CA ILE A 213 -13.42 7.97 34.40
C ILE A 213 -12.34 7.91 35.48
N GLY A 214 -11.07 8.13 35.10
CA GLY A 214 -9.90 7.81 35.92
C GLY A 214 -9.21 9.03 36.54
N LYS A 215 -9.96 10.04 37.01
CA LYS A 215 -9.38 11.19 37.72
C LYS A 215 -8.60 10.69 38.94
N GLY A 216 -7.28 10.73 38.87
CA GLY A 216 -6.41 10.19 39.92
C GLY A 216 -6.35 8.65 39.98
N ARG A 217 -6.62 7.95 38.86
CA ARG A 217 -6.68 6.46 38.78
C ARG A 217 -7.74 5.80 39.65
N ASP A 218 -8.73 6.59 40.05
CA ASP A 218 -9.92 6.08 40.69
C ASP A 218 -10.90 5.56 39.64
N PHE A 219 -11.08 4.24 39.58
CA PHE A 219 -12.02 3.59 38.64
C PHE A 219 -13.39 3.28 39.28
N ARG A 220 -13.73 3.82 40.46
CA ARG A 220 -15.06 3.63 41.07
C ARG A 220 -16.24 3.95 40.14
N PRO A 221 -16.20 5.00 39.29
CA PRO A 221 -17.24 5.25 38.29
C PRO A 221 -17.53 4.06 37.36
N LEU A 222 -16.49 3.28 37.03
CA LEU A 222 -16.63 2.08 36.20
C LEU A 222 -17.45 1.00 36.91
N PHE A 223 -17.25 0.81 38.22
CA PHE A 223 -18.01 -0.16 39.01
C PHE A 223 -19.47 0.28 39.21
N ALA A 224 -19.69 1.59 39.41
CA ALA A 224 -21.02 2.16 39.56
C ALA A 224 -21.87 1.98 38.28
N GLU A 225 -21.27 2.10 37.09
CA GLU A 225 -21.93 1.88 35.80
C GLU A 225 -22.58 0.49 35.68
N PHE A 226 -21.98 -0.53 36.29
CA PHE A 226 -22.51 -1.90 36.33
C PHE A 226 -23.29 -2.23 37.62
N GLY A 227 -23.63 -1.21 38.42
CA GLY A 227 -24.47 -1.32 39.60
C GLY A 227 -23.78 -1.93 40.82
N PHE A 228 -22.46 -1.85 40.92
CA PHE A 228 -21.72 -2.25 42.13
C PHE A 228 -21.61 -1.08 43.12
N ARG A 229 -21.64 -1.40 44.42
CA ARG A 229 -21.52 -0.39 45.49
C ARG A 229 -20.04 -0.10 45.77
N PRO A 230 -19.68 1.12 46.19
CA PRO A 230 -18.32 1.42 46.64
C PRO A 230 -17.89 0.48 47.77
N GLY A 231 -16.72 -0.15 47.64
CA GLY A 231 -16.16 -1.06 48.65
C GLY A 231 -16.75 -2.48 48.69
N GLN A 232 -17.66 -2.82 47.77
CA GLN A 232 -18.15 -4.20 47.63
C GLN A 232 -17.02 -5.15 47.23
N THR A 233 -16.90 -6.30 47.89
CA THR A 233 -15.85 -7.31 47.60
C THR A 233 -16.37 -8.51 46.82
N ALA A 234 -15.44 -9.31 46.29
CA ALA A 234 -15.75 -10.59 45.64
C ALA A 234 -16.43 -11.57 46.61
N GLU A 235 -16.00 -11.56 47.88
CA GLU A 235 -16.54 -12.37 48.96
C GLU A 235 -17.98 -11.96 49.31
N ASP A 236 -18.29 -10.66 49.32
CA ASP A 236 -19.65 -10.15 49.58
C ASP A 236 -20.63 -10.63 48.49
N ILE A 237 -20.20 -10.61 47.23
CA ILE A 237 -21.01 -11.08 46.10
C ILE A 237 -21.23 -12.59 46.21
N ALA A 238 -20.18 -13.37 46.44
CA ALA A 238 -20.28 -14.82 46.58
C ALA A 238 -21.14 -15.22 47.79
N ALA A 239 -21.09 -14.47 48.89
CA ALA A 239 -21.90 -14.71 50.08
C ALA A 239 -23.40 -14.50 49.85
N SER A 240 -23.79 -13.68 48.87
CA SER A 240 -25.19 -13.35 48.58
C SER A 240 -26.05 -14.52 48.08
N VAL A 241 -25.42 -15.60 47.58
CA VAL A 241 -26.14 -16.83 47.18
C VAL A 241 -26.66 -17.62 48.39
N TRP A 242 -26.18 -17.31 49.60
CA TRP A 242 -26.44 -18.09 50.80
C TRP A 242 -27.37 -17.37 51.80
N PRO A 243 -28.40 -18.04 52.36
CA PRO A 243 -28.78 -19.45 52.16
C PRO A 243 -29.34 -19.73 50.76
N LEU A 244 -29.06 -20.92 50.21
CA LEU A 244 -29.41 -21.28 48.83
C LEU A 244 -30.94 -21.31 48.62
N PRO A 245 -31.50 -20.50 47.71
CA PRO A 245 -32.92 -20.52 47.40
C PRO A 245 -33.39 -21.90 46.95
N GLY A 246 -34.49 -22.40 47.53
CA GLY A 246 -35.06 -23.72 47.22
C GLY A 246 -34.41 -24.92 47.94
N PHE A 247 -33.31 -24.72 48.66
CA PHE A 247 -32.64 -25.78 49.45
C PHE A 247 -32.19 -25.26 50.82
N ALA A 248 -33.14 -25.09 51.74
CA ALA A 248 -32.80 -24.98 53.16
C ALA A 248 -32.11 -26.27 53.66
N PRO A 249 -31.33 -26.25 54.76
CA PRO A 249 -30.62 -27.45 55.25
C PRO A 249 -31.50 -28.69 55.41
N GLY A 250 -32.73 -28.55 55.91
CA GLY A 250 -33.69 -29.65 56.03
C GLY A 250 -34.18 -30.19 54.68
N GLN A 251 -34.42 -29.29 53.74
CA GLN A 251 -34.86 -29.60 52.37
C GLN A 251 -33.76 -30.28 51.53
N PHE A 252 -32.49 -29.95 51.79
CA PHE A 252 -31.34 -30.62 51.19
C PHE A 252 -31.14 -32.03 51.76
N ALA A 253 -31.27 -32.20 53.08
CA ALA A 253 -31.22 -33.52 53.72
C ALA A 253 -32.34 -34.45 53.25
N GLU A 254 -33.52 -33.91 52.95
CA GLU A 254 -34.62 -34.64 52.31
C GLU A 254 -34.26 -35.07 50.88
N PHE A 255 -33.72 -34.15 50.08
CA PHE A 255 -33.27 -34.45 48.72
C PHE A 255 -32.20 -35.56 48.67
N ALA A 256 -31.20 -35.52 49.56
CA ALA A 256 -30.16 -36.54 49.63
C ALA A 256 -30.74 -37.93 49.94
N ARG A 257 -31.62 -38.03 50.96
CA ARG A 257 -32.30 -39.29 51.31
C ARG A 257 -33.20 -39.81 50.20
N ALA A 258 -33.94 -38.92 49.53
CA ALA A 258 -34.79 -39.31 48.40
C ALA A 258 -33.98 -39.83 47.21
N ALA A 259 -32.82 -39.24 46.92
CA ALA A 259 -31.92 -39.68 45.85
C ALA A 259 -31.30 -41.06 46.12
N GLU A 260 -30.90 -41.34 47.37
CA GLU A 260 -30.44 -42.66 47.81
C GLU A 260 -31.54 -43.72 47.69
N ALA A 261 -32.74 -43.42 48.22
CA ALA A 261 -33.90 -44.31 48.16
C ALA A 261 -34.41 -44.58 46.72
N ALA A 262 -34.19 -43.63 45.80
CA ALA A 262 -34.52 -43.78 44.38
C ALA A 262 -33.42 -44.44 43.54
N GLY A 263 -32.24 -44.72 44.11
CA GLY A 263 -31.09 -45.28 43.38
C GLY A 263 -30.60 -44.36 42.25
N ALA A 264 -30.70 -43.04 42.42
CA ALA A 264 -30.42 -42.05 41.40
C ALA A 264 -28.90 -41.85 41.16
N ARG A 265 -28.25 -42.84 40.52
CA ARG A 265 -26.78 -42.89 40.33
C ARG A 265 -26.14 -41.61 39.79
N GLN A 266 -26.78 -40.91 38.85
CA GLN A 266 -26.25 -39.64 38.31
C GLN A 266 -26.23 -38.52 39.36
N VAL A 267 -27.29 -38.41 40.17
CA VAL A 267 -27.37 -37.41 41.24
C VAL A 267 -26.41 -37.75 42.39
N LEU A 268 -26.32 -39.04 42.76
CA LEU A 268 -25.45 -39.54 43.82
C LEU A 268 -23.96 -39.35 43.50
N ASN A 269 -23.56 -39.51 42.24
CA ASN A 269 -22.15 -39.43 41.85
C ASN A 269 -21.72 -38.02 41.46
N ASN A 270 -22.61 -37.21 40.87
CA ASN A 270 -22.22 -35.95 40.22
C ASN A 270 -22.77 -34.69 40.90
N VAL A 271 -23.84 -34.78 41.69
CA VAL A 271 -24.51 -33.60 42.28
C VAL A 271 -24.31 -33.55 43.79
N LEU A 272 -24.67 -34.64 44.49
CA LEU A 272 -24.64 -34.69 45.95
C LEU A 272 -23.26 -34.53 46.58
N PRO A 273 -22.15 -35.09 46.06
CA PRO A 273 -20.83 -34.94 46.68
C PRO A 273 -20.38 -33.48 46.73
N TYR A 274 -20.58 -32.76 45.62
CA TYR A 274 -20.23 -31.34 45.55
C TYR A 274 -21.20 -30.47 46.35
N ALA A 275 -22.49 -30.78 46.33
CA ALA A 275 -23.47 -30.03 47.12
C ALA A 275 -23.24 -30.22 48.63
N GLN A 276 -22.99 -31.44 49.11
CA GLN A 276 -22.65 -31.70 50.52
C GLN A 276 -21.37 -30.95 50.94
N GLY A 277 -20.36 -30.96 50.08
CA GLY A 277 -19.14 -30.16 50.28
C GLY A 277 -19.45 -28.66 50.39
N ALA A 278 -20.33 -28.13 49.54
CA ALA A 278 -20.74 -26.73 49.60
C ALA A 278 -21.46 -26.35 50.91
N PHE A 279 -22.34 -27.23 51.43
CA PHE A 279 -23.04 -26.98 52.70
C PHE A 279 -22.11 -27.00 53.92
N ALA A 280 -20.94 -27.65 53.81
CA ALA A 280 -19.92 -27.71 54.86
C ALA A 280 -18.81 -26.63 54.72
N GLU A 281 -18.69 -26.02 53.54
CA GLU A 281 -17.66 -25.02 53.25
C GLU A 281 -18.00 -23.66 53.88
N ALA A 282 -17.02 -23.01 54.51
CA ALA A 282 -17.16 -21.72 55.17
C ALA A 282 -16.81 -20.54 54.24
N ASP A 283 -15.83 -20.72 53.35
CA ASP A 283 -15.39 -19.73 52.38
C ASP A 283 -16.48 -19.53 51.28
N PRO A 284 -17.07 -18.32 51.15
CA PRO A 284 -18.10 -18.04 50.17
C PRO A 284 -17.71 -18.34 48.72
N ILE A 285 -16.45 -18.08 48.33
CA ILE A 285 -15.97 -18.26 46.96
C ILE A 285 -15.84 -19.75 46.65
N ARG A 286 -15.21 -20.52 47.56
CA ARG A 286 -15.10 -21.98 47.40
C ARG A 286 -16.47 -22.65 47.43
N ARG A 287 -17.37 -22.18 48.30
CA ARG A 287 -18.76 -22.63 48.37
C ARG A 287 -19.47 -22.45 47.03
N LEU A 288 -19.39 -21.25 46.44
CA LEU A 288 -19.99 -20.98 45.13
C LEU A 288 -19.41 -21.89 44.04
N GLY A 289 -18.10 -22.14 44.04
CA GLY A 289 -17.46 -23.06 43.10
C GLY A 289 -17.96 -24.51 43.23
N LEU A 290 -18.20 -24.98 44.45
CA LEU A 290 -18.79 -26.30 44.70
C LEU A 290 -20.27 -26.36 44.30
N LEU A 291 -21.05 -25.30 44.57
CA LEU A 291 -22.44 -25.18 44.13
C LEU A 291 -22.55 -25.19 42.60
N ALA A 292 -21.69 -24.46 41.89
CA ALA A 292 -21.65 -24.47 40.43
C ALA A 292 -21.36 -25.87 39.88
N LYS A 293 -20.40 -26.61 40.45
CA LYS A 293 -20.12 -28.00 40.05
C LYS A 293 -21.29 -28.97 40.30
N ALA A 294 -22.04 -28.73 41.37
CA ALA A 294 -23.20 -29.56 41.71
C ALA A 294 -24.41 -29.28 40.81
N PHE A 295 -24.71 -28.00 40.57
CA PHE A 295 -25.97 -27.58 39.96
C PHE A 295 -25.85 -27.17 38.49
N LEU A 296 -24.65 -26.96 37.95
CA LEU A 296 -24.42 -26.58 36.55
C LEU A 296 -23.58 -27.65 35.84
N ARG A 297 -23.71 -27.69 34.52
CA ARG A 297 -22.88 -28.50 33.62
C ARG A 297 -21.53 -27.82 33.39
N SER A 298 -20.60 -28.54 32.75
CA SER A 298 -19.27 -28.01 32.41
C SER A 298 -19.29 -26.82 31.44
N ASP A 299 -20.38 -26.64 30.69
CA ASP A 299 -20.62 -25.48 29.81
C ASP A 299 -21.26 -24.29 30.55
N GLY A 300 -21.56 -24.42 31.84
CA GLY A 300 -22.15 -23.38 32.69
C GLY A 300 -23.68 -23.37 32.70
N ASP A 301 -24.34 -24.17 31.86
CA ASP A 301 -25.79 -24.26 31.80
C ASP A 301 -26.34 -25.20 32.89
N PRO A 302 -27.57 -24.99 33.38
CA PRO A 302 -28.23 -25.94 34.26
C PRO A 302 -28.48 -27.28 33.53
N TYR A 303 -28.49 -28.38 34.29
CA TYR A 303 -28.95 -29.67 33.80
C TYR A 303 -30.43 -29.60 33.44
N ASP A 304 -30.81 -30.29 32.37
CA ASP A 304 -32.20 -30.47 31.97
C ASP A 304 -32.92 -31.37 33.01
N PRO A 305 -33.87 -30.84 33.82
CA PRO A 305 -34.44 -31.56 34.96
C PRO A 305 -35.00 -32.97 34.63
N PRO A 306 -35.73 -33.19 33.51
CA PRO A 306 -36.22 -34.51 33.11
C PRO A 306 -35.11 -35.52 32.77
N LYS A 307 -33.92 -35.06 32.39
CA LYS A 307 -32.78 -35.93 32.04
C LYS A 307 -31.97 -36.34 33.27
N ILE A 308 -31.87 -35.47 34.27
CA ILE A 308 -31.10 -35.72 35.50
C ILE A 308 -31.95 -36.32 36.63
N PHE A 309 -33.19 -35.88 36.79
CA PHE A 309 -34.12 -36.40 37.80
C PHE A 309 -35.07 -37.41 37.15
N LYS A 310 -34.73 -38.70 37.29
CA LYS A 310 -35.59 -39.79 36.82
C LYS A 310 -36.95 -39.77 37.53
N LYS A 311 -37.98 -40.30 36.87
CA LYS A 311 -39.36 -40.37 37.38
C LYS A 311 -39.46 -40.88 38.83
N ALA A 312 -38.70 -41.92 39.20
CA ALA A 312 -38.67 -42.47 40.56
C ALA A 312 -38.21 -41.49 41.67
N LEU A 313 -37.46 -40.44 41.32
CA LEU A 313 -37.04 -39.38 42.23
C LEU A 313 -38.06 -38.23 42.26
N VAL A 314 -38.61 -37.88 41.10
CA VAL A 314 -39.64 -36.82 40.97
C VAL A 314 -40.96 -37.25 41.62
N ASP A 315 -41.34 -38.53 41.54
CA ASP A 315 -42.55 -39.05 42.22
C ASP A 315 -42.43 -38.95 43.76
N ARG A 316 -41.20 -38.93 44.30
CA ARG A 316 -40.93 -38.75 45.74
C ARG A 316 -40.83 -37.28 46.14
N LEU A 317 -40.37 -36.41 45.24
CA LEU A 317 -40.24 -34.96 45.44
C LEU A 317 -40.76 -34.21 44.19
N PRO A 318 -42.08 -33.94 44.12
CA PRO A 318 -42.68 -33.33 42.94
C PRO A 318 -42.21 -31.89 42.65
N ASP A 319 -41.83 -31.16 43.69
CA ASP A 319 -41.34 -29.77 43.67
C ASP A 319 -39.83 -29.66 43.35
N LEU A 320 -39.11 -30.79 43.26
CA LEU A 320 -37.66 -30.83 43.06
C LEU A 320 -37.19 -30.11 41.77
N PRO A 321 -37.85 -30.27 40.60
CA PRO A 321 -37.44 -29.57 39.38
C PRO A 321 -37.50 -28.04 39.52
N GLU A 322 -38.55 -27.50 40.13
CA GLU A 322 -38.73 -26.05 40.33
C GLU A 322 -37.71 -25.50 41.35
N ARG A 323 -37.47 -26.23 42.45
CA ARG A 323 -36.45 -25.88 43.45
C ARG A 323 -35.05 -25.90 42.85
N TYR A 324 -34.75 -26.91 42.05
CA TYR A 324 -33.48 -27.02 41.32
C TYR A 324 -33.28 -25.84 40.37
N LEU A 325 -34.28 -25.50 39.54
CA LEU A 325 -34.18 -24.37 38.62
C LEU A 325 -34.02 -23.04 39.34
N THR A 326 -34.70 -22.86 40.49
CA THR A 326 -34.56 -21.66 41.33
C THR A 326 -33.14 -21.54 41.92
N ALA A 327 -32.60 -22.64 42.45
CA ALA A 327 -31.24 -22.69 42.98
C ALA A 327 -30.19 -22.48 41.87
N ALA A 328 -30.34 -23.17 40.74
CA ALA A 328 -29.44 -23.05 39.60
C ALA A 328 -29.43 -21.63 39.02
N LYS A 329 -30.60 -20.97 38.95
CA LYS A 329 -30.69 -19.56 38.55
C LYS A 329 -29.97 -18.64 39.53
N ALA A 330 -30.17 -18.81 40.84
CA ALA A 330 -29.48 -17.99 41.85
C ALA A 330 -27.95 -18.17 41.78
N ILE A 331 -27.48 -19.41 41.59
CA ILE A 331 -26.05 -19.70 41.40
C ILE A 331 -25.54 -19.03 40.12
N LEU A 332 -26.26 -19.16 39.01
CA LEU A 332 -25.89 -18.55 37.73
C LEU A 332 -25.83 -17.02 37.81
N ASP A 333 -26.83 -16.38 38.40
CA ASP A 333 -26.89 -14.91 38.56
C ASP A 333 -25.73 -14.40 39.45
N VAL A 334 -25.42 -15.08 40.56
CA VAL A 334 -24.31 -14.70 41.45
C VAL A 334 -22.95 -15.00 40.82
N SER A 335 -22.79 -16.14 40.16
CA SER A 335 -21.57 -16.47 39.41
C SER A 335 -21.31 -15.47 38.27
N ASP A 336 -22.35 -15.07 37.54
CA ASP A 336 -22.26 -14.07 36.47
C ASP A 336 -21.85 -12.70 37.04
N ARG A 337 -22.48 -12.30 38.16
CA ARG A 337 -22.16 -11.03 38.84
C ARG A 337 -20.75 -11.01 39.43
N LEU A 338 -20.28 -12.13 39.97
CA LEU A 338 -18.90 -12.28 40.45
C LEU A 338 -17.89 -12.24 39.30
N ALA A 339 -18.18 -12.91 38.19
CA ALA A 339 -17.34 -12.90 36.99
C ALA A 339 -17.26 -11.48 36.39
N LEU A 340 -18.38 -10.75 36.35
CA LEU A 340 -18.40 -9.34 35.94
C LEU A 340 -17.56 -8.47 36.87
N PHE A 341 -17.70 -8.61 38.20
CA PHE A 341 -16.89 -7.86 39.16
C PHE A 341 -15.39 -8.10 38.95
N ARG A 342 -14.97 -9.36 38.83
CA ARG A 342 -13.58 -9.71 38.53
C ARG A 342 -13.14 -9.13 37.18
N MET A 343 -13.98 -9.13 36.15
CA MET A 343 -13.66 -8.49 34.88
C MET A 343 -13.38 -6.99 35.06
N LEU A 344 -14.13 -6.28 35.91
CA LEU A 344 -13.92 -4.87 36.20
C LEU A 344 -12.62 -4.60 36.97
N GLU A 345 -12.26 -5.45 37.94
CA GLU A 345 -10.95 -5.36 38.62
C GLU A 345 -9.79 -5.51 37.63
N GLY A 346 -9.87 -6.53 36.77
CA GLY A 346 -8.88 -6.73 35.71
C GLY A 346 -8.86 -5.52 34.76
N THR A 347 -10.02 -4.99 34.41
CA THR A 347 -10.13 -3.79 33.55
C THR A 347 -9.47 -2.57 34.20
N ALA A 348 -9.66 -2.33 35.50
CA ALA A 348 -9.01 -1.23 36.22
C ALA A 348 -7.48 -1.37 36.20
N ALA A 349 -6.96 -2.57 36.41
CA ALA A 349 -5.52 -2.85 36.28
C ALA A 349 -5.04 -2.61 34.83
N ALA A 350 -5.76 -3.11 33.83
CA ALA A 350 -5.45 -2.92 32.42
C ALA A 350 -5.47 -1.43 32.02
N LEU A 351 -6.43 -0.64 32.50
CA LEU A 351 -6.52 0.80 32.25
C LEU A 351 -5.39 1.59 32.93
N THR A 352 -4.89 1.11 34.07
CA THR A 352 -3.72 1.68 34.75
C THR A 352 -2.45 1.48 33.92
N VAL A 353 -2.23 0.26 33.44
CA VAL A 353 -1.15 -0.07 32.51
C VAL A 353 -1.30 0.72 31.21
N ALA A 354 -2.52 0.82 30.68
CA ALA A 354 -2.81 1.58 29.47
C ALA A 354 -2.49 3.06 29.60
N GLY A 355 -2.90 3.70 30.70
CA GLY A 355 -2.62 5.11 30.94
C GLY A 355 -1.12 5.42 30.94
N TRP A 356 -0.31 4.56 31.57
CA TRP A 356 1.13 4.70 31.56
C TRP A 356 1.73 4.43 30.17
N LEU A 357 1.35 3.32 29.52
CA LEU A 357 1.89 2.92 28.22
C LEU A 357 1.59 3.98 27.15
N ILE A 358 0.35 4.46 27.09
CA ILE A 358 -0.06 5.50 26.14
C ILE A 358 0.74 6.79 26.37
N ALA A 359 0.92 7.19 27.63
CA ALA A 359 1.71 8.39 27.95
C ALA A 359 3.19 8.23 27.55
N ARG A 360 3.78 7.07 27.81
CA ARG A 360 5.18 6.79 27.46
C ARG A 360 5.37 6.71 25.94
N TYR A 361 4.49 6.00 25.25
CA TYR A 361 4.50 5.87 23.79
C TYR A 361 4.36 7.25 23.11
N GLU A 362 3.43 8.09 23.56
CA GLU A 362 3.29 9.47 23.08
C GLU A 362 4.54 10.33 23.35
N GLN A 363 5.18 10.16 24.50
CA GLN A 363 6.42 10.88 24.82
C GLN A 363 7.54 10.48 23.85
N LEU A 364 7.71 9.18 23.60
CA LEU A 364 8.71 8.68 22.66
C LEU A 364 8.45 9.22 21.24
N LYS A 365 7.20 9.15 20.77
CA LYS A 365 6.78 9.72 19.48
C LYS A 365 7.08 11.21 19.39
N ARG A 366 6.67 11.99 20.38
CA ARG A 366 6.93 13.44 20.40
C ARG A 366 8.41 13.77 20.43
N SER A 367 9.21 13.03 21.20
CA SER A 367 10.65 13.27 21.32
C SER A 367 11.42 13.02 20.02
N ARG A 368 10.91 12.13 19.17
CA ARG A 368 11.50 11.79 17.87
C ARG A 368 10.84 12.51 16.68
N GLY A 369 9.79 13.30 16.92
CA GLY A 369 9.09 14.01 15.86
C GLY A 369 8.15 13.14 15.01
N PHE A 370 7.58 12.08 15.58
CA PHE A 370 6.80 11.10 14.81
C PHE A 370 5.28 11.27 14.97
N LEU A 371 4.56 11.07 13.85
CA LEU A 371 3.10 10.94 13.80
C LEU A 371 2.71 9.63 13.12
N ASP A 372 1.58 9.04 13.49
CA ASP A 372 1.00 7.91 12.75
C ASP A 372 -0.28 8.29 11.99
N PHE A 373 -0.85 7.32 11.26
CA PHE A 373 -2.04 7.54 10.44
C PHE A 373 -3.27 8.03 11.24
N ASN A 374 -3.45 7.59 12.48
CA ASN A 374 -4.56 8.05 13.31
C ASN A 374 -4.31 9.46 13.84
N ASP A 375 -3.05 9.80 14.14
CA ASP A 375 -2.69 11.16 14.51
C ASP A 375 -3.00 12.15 13.38
N LEU A 376 -2.77 11.79 12.12
CA LEU A 376 -3.09 12.65 10.99
C LEU A 376 -4.55 13.10 11.01
N ILE A 377 -5.48 12.16 11.23
CA ILE A 377 -6.91 12.45 11.26
C ILE A 377 -7.25 13.26 12.52
N THR A 378 -6.90 12.75 13.71
CA THR A 378 -7.29 13.35 14.99
C THR A 378 -6.69 14.74 15.20
N ARG A 379 -5.43 14.97 14.80
CA ARG A 379 -4.76 16.27 14.87
C ARG A 379 -5.37 17.25 13.88
N THR A 380 -5.75 16.81 12.68
CA THR A 380 -6.43 17.66 11.69
C THR A 380 -7.82 18.06 12.19
N VAL A 381 -8.61 17.13 12.73
CA VAL A 381 -9.91 17.45 13.35
C VAL A 381 -9.75 18.44 14.50
N SER A 382 -8.76 18.21 15.37
CA SER A 382 -8.45 19.11 16.49
C SER A 382 -8.07 20.50 15.99
N LEU A 383 -7.17 20.60 15.02
CA LEU A 383 -6.75 21.84 14.37
C LEU A 383 -7.94 22.63 13.82
N LEU A 384 -8.81 21.96 13.05
CA LEU A 384 -9.98 22.59 12.44
C LEU A 384 -11.05 22.98 13.47
N SER A 385 -11.08 22.33 14.63
CA SER A 385 -12.04 22.60 15.71
C SER A 385 -11.58 23.68 16.69
N ARG A 386 -10.33 24.14 16.58
CA ARG A 386 -9.78 25.17 17.46
C ARG A 386 -10.43 26.53 17.23
N PRO A 387 -10.92 27.23 18.26
CA PRO A 387 -11.52 28.56 18.08
C PRO A 387 -10.52 29.64 17.63
N ASP A 388 -9.25 29.51 18.03
CA ASP A 388 -8.19 30.49 17.78
C ASP A 388 -7.50 30.31 16.41
N ALA A 389 -7.32 29.06 15.98
CA ALA A 389 -6.63 28.74 14.73
C ALA A 389 -7.55 28.20 13.63
N GLY A 390 -8.64 27.52 13.99
CA GLY A 390 -9.55 26.84 13.05
C GLY A 390 -10.08 27.76 11.96
N PRO A 391 -10.69 28.93 12.28
CA PRO A 391 -11.15 29.87 11.26
C PRO A 391 -10.04 30.44 10.37
N TRP A 392 -8.82 30.61 10.89
CA TRP A 392 -7.67 31.07 10.12
C TRP A 392 -7.17 29.99 9.14
N VAL A 393 -7.04 28.75 9.64
CA VAL A 393 -6.64 27.58 8.84
C VAL A 393 -7.70 27.32 7.78
N GLN A 394 -8.98 27.33 8.16
CA GLN A 394 -10.10 27.27 7.24
C GLN A 394 -9.98 28.41 6.23
N PHE A 395 -9.89 29.69 6.60
CA PHE A 395 -9.70 30.79 5.65
C PHE A 395 -8.52 30.59 4.67
N LYS A 396 -7.38 30.09 5.15
CA LYS A 396 -6.21 29.79 4.31
C LYS A 396 -6.43 28.62 3.36
N LEU A 397 -7.16 27.59 3.81
CA LEU A 397 -7.61 26.47 2.98
C LEU A 397 -8.80 26.86 2.06
N ASP A 398 -9.64 27.79 2.50
CA ASP A 398 -10.92 28.26 1.94
C ASP A 398 -10.69 29.31 0.83
N GLN A 399 -9.51 29.92 0.81
CA GLN A 399 -8.98 30.53 -0.41
C GLN A 399 -8.71 29.50 -1.53
N GLY A 400 -8.81 28.19 -1.27
CA GLY A 400 -8.38 27.14 -2.20
C GLY A 400 -9.23 25.86 -2.30
N ILE A 401 -10.48 25.77 -1.79
CA ILE A 401 -11.39 24.63 -2.04
C ILE A 401 -12.85 25.11 -2.19
N ASP A 402 -13.43 24.91 -3.37
CA ASP A 402 -14.84 25.23 -3.64
C ASP A 402 -15.70 23.95 -3.79
N HIS A 403 -15.08 22.83 -4.16
CA HIS A 403 -15.78 21.57 -4.39
C HIS A 403 -15.03 20.41 -3.72
N ILE A 404 -15.77 19.62 -2.93
CA ILE A 404 -15.26 18.41 -2.30
C ILE A 404 -15.98 17.21 -2.90
N LEU A 405 -15.21 16.26 -3.40
CA LEU A 405 -15.72 15.03 -4.00
C LEU A 405 -15.14 13.82 -3.24
N LEU A 406 -16.00 12.91 -2.79
CA LEU A 406 -15.62 11.71 -2.06
C LEU A 406 -15.94 10.47 -2.89
N ASP A 407 -14.93 9.65 -3.16
CA ASP A 407 -15.08 8.31 -3.73
C ASP A 407 -15.05 7.24 -2.65
N GLU A 408 -15.74 6.12 -2.87
CA GLU A 408 -15.87 5.01 -1.92
C GLU A 408 -16.28 5.48 -0.50
N ALA A 409 -17.18 6.46 -0.41
CA ALA A 409 -17.55 7.13 0.82
C ALA A 409 -18.16 6.19 1.90
N GLN A 410 -18.58 4.97 1.53
CA GLN A 410 -19.02 3.94 2.48
C GLN A 410 -17.89 3.34 3.33
N ASP A 411 -16.62 3.54 2.93
CA ASP A 411 -15.46 3.04 3.67
C ASP A 411 -14.89 4.10 4.62
N THR A 412 -15.43 5.32 4.60
CA THR A 412 -14.95 6.41 5.45
C THR A 412 -15.32 6.17 6.91
N SER A 413 -14.32 6.25 7.80
CA SER A 413 -14.53 6.09 9.25
C SER A 413 -15.24 7.30 9.86
N PRO A 414 -15.88 7.18 11.05
CA PRO A 414 -16.49 8.32 11.73
C PRO A 414 -15.56 9.53 11.89
N ASP A 415 -14.29 9.31 12.25
CA ASP A 415 -13.31 10.39 12.45
C ASP A 415 -12.92 11.06 11.13
N GLN A 416 -12.82 10.29 10.03
CA GLN A 416 -12.59 10.85 8.70
C GLN A 416 -13.79 11.66 8.22
N TRP A 417 -15.01 11.24 8.53
CA TRP A 417 -16.22 12.02 8.28
C TRP A 417 -16.20 13.34 9.05
N GLU A 418 -15.67 13.39 10.27
CA GLU A 418 -15.53 14.65 11.02
C GLU A 418 -14.61 15.65 10.30
N VAL A 419 -13.51 15.21 9.67
CA VAL A 419 -12.66 16.08 8.84
C VAL A 419 -13.49 16.72 7.72
N VAL A 420 -14.26 15.92 6.99
CA VAL A 420 -15.09 16.39 5.87
C VAL A 420 -16.20 17.32 6.34
N LYS A 421 -16.85 17.00 7.47
CA LYS A 421 -17.86 17.85 8.10
C LYS A 421 -17.27 19.21 8.46
N LYS A 422 -16.09 19.26 9.05
CA LYS A 422 -15.40 20.50 9.43
C LYS A 422 -15.02 21.35 8.22
N LEU A 423 -14.49 20.75 7.16
CA LEU A 423 -14.15 21.46 5.92
C LEU A 423 -15.38 22.05 5.21
N THR A 424 -16.57 21.49 5.43
CA THR A 424 -17.81 21.90 4.76
C THR A 424 -18.70 22.79 5.62
N GLU A 425 -18.32 23.12 6.86
CA GLU A 425 -19.12 23.95 7.76
C GLU A 425 -19.41 25.33 7.14
N GLU A 426 -18.42 25.96 6.50
CA GLU A 426 -18.57 27.26 5.85
C GLU A 426 -19.31 27.20 4.51
N PHE A 427 -19.50 26.03 3.90
CA PHE A 427 -20.17 25.91 2.59
C PHE A 427 -21.65 26.27 2.69
N PHE A 428 -22.25 26.08 3.87
CA PHE A 428 -23.69 26.19 4.10
C PHE A 428 -24.05 27.20 5.20
N ALA A 429 -23.08 27.93 5.75
CA ALA A 429 -23.33 29.03 6.66
C ALA A 429 -23.79 30.28 5.88
N GLY A 430 -24.95 30.83 6.22
CA GLY A 430 -25.58 31.95 5.51
C GLY A 430 -24.67 33.20 5.38
N LEU A 431 -24.82 33.92 4.26
CA LEU A 431 -24.01 35.08 3.85
C LEU A 431 -22.49 34.88 4.06
N GLY A 432 -21.93 33.78 3.53
CA GLY A 432 -20.49 33.65 3.37
C GLY A 432 -19.93 34.78 2.48
N GLN A 433 -18.69 35.22 2.70
CA GLN A 433 -18.05 36.36 2.02
C GLN A 433 -17.90 36.22 0.48
N ARG A 434 -18.33 35.10 -0.12
CA ARG A 434 -18.21 34.78 -1.55
C ARG A 434 -19.58 34.51 -2.20
N GLU A 435 -20.47 35.49 -2.18
CA GLU A 435 -21.82 35.39 -2.78
C GLU A 435 -21.83 34.94 -4.26
N ALA A 436 -20.72 35.13 -5.00
CA ALA A 436 -20.61 34.79 -6.41
C ALA A 436 -20.15 33.34 -6.72
N VAL A 437 -19.75 32.54 -5.71
CA VAL A 437 -19.16 31.20 -5.94
C VAL A 437 -20.03 30.11 -5.30
N LYS A 438 -20.53 29.18 -6.13
CA LYS A 438 -21.31 28.04 -5.65
C LYS A 438 -20.39 26.90 -5.21
N ARG A 439 -20.43 26.59 -3.92
CA ARG A 439 -19.69 25.47 -3.32
C ARG A 439 -20.55 24.21 -3.29
N THR A 440 -19.96 23.04 -3.54
CA THR A 440 -20.72 21.78 -3.60
C THR A 440 -20.00 20.62 -2.94
N VAL A 441 -20.76 19.71 -2.36
CA VAL A 441 -20.28 18.41 -1.88
C VAL A 441 -20.81 17.30 -2.78
N PHE A 442 -19.94 16.39 -3.18
CA PHE A 442 -20.28 15.18 -3.93
C PHE A 442 -19.79 13.95 -3.17
N ALA A 443 -20.64 12.97 -2.95
CA ALA A 443 -20.24 11.68 -2.39
C ALA A 443 -20.82 10.55 -3.23
N VAL A 444 -19.98 9.56 -3.54
CA VAL A 444 -20.40 8.34 -4.24
C VAL A 444 -19.96 7.12 -3.44
N GLY A 445 -20.85 6.13 -3.34
CA GLY A 445 -20.56 4.91 -2.59
C GLY A 445 -21.59 3.81 -2.78
N ASP A 446 -21.28 2.63 -2.23
CA ASP A 446 -22.14 1.46 -2.19
C ASP A 446 -22.05 0.79 -0.81
N GLU A 447 -23.06 0.96 0.04
CA GLU A 447 -23.11 0.35 1.39
C GLU A 447 -22.80 -1.15 1.37
N LYS A 448 -23.25 -1.83 0.30
CA LYS A 448 -23.08 -3.27 0.08
C LYS A 448 -21.61 -3.67 -0.09
N GLN A 449 -20.74 -2.71 -0.42
CA GLN A 449 -19.31 -2.90 -0.62
C GLN A 449 -18.45 -2.36 0.53
N SER A 450 -19.03 -1.97 1.67
CA SER A 450 -18.26 -1.57 2.85
C SER A 450 -17.63 -2.81 3.51
N ILE A 451 -16.32 -3.00 3.30
CA ILE A 451 -15.57 -4.22 3.70
C ILE A 451 -14.26 -3.89 4.43
N TYR A 452 -14.12 -2.68 4.95
CA TYR A 452 -12.93 -2.24 5.69
C TYR A 452 -13.24 -1.92 7.16
N SER A 453 -14.12 -2.70 7.81
CA SER A 453 -14.46 -2.49 9.24
C SER A 453 -13.24 -2.61 10.14
N PHE A 454 -12.27 -3.44 9.77
CA PHE A 454 -10.98 -3.56 10.47
C PHE A 454 -10.13 -2.28 10.41
N GLN A 455 -10.41 -1.35 9.49
CA GLN A 455 -9.82 -0.01 9.41
C GLN A 455 -10.75 1.09 9.96
N GLY A 456 -11.87 0.71 10.59
CA GLY A 456 -12.81 1.64 11.19
C GLY A 456 -13.95 2.11 10.28
N ALA A 457 -14.09 1.54 9.07
CA ALA A 457 -15.25 1.82 8.22
C ALA A 457 -16.55 1.37 8.91
N ALA A 458 -17.56 2.22 8.89
CA ALA A 458 -18.87 1.94 9.45
C ALA A 458 -19.94 2.24 8.39
N PRO A 459 -20.67 1.22 7.89
CA PRO A 459 -21.73 1.42 6.89
C PRO A 459 -22.78 2.43 7.35
N ASP A 460 -23.11 2.42 8.64
CA ASP A 460 -24.11 3.32 9.25
C ASP A 460 -23.70 4.79 9.11
N SER A 461 -22.40 5.10 9.21
CA SER A 461 -21.87 6.46 9.06
C SER A 461 -22.12 7.05 7.67
N PHE A 462 -22.19 6.22 6.62
CA PHE A 462 -22.52 6.69 5.27
C PHE A 462 -23.98 7.16 5.20
N ALA A 463 -24.91 6.39 5.77
CA ALA A 463 -26.32 6.74 5.81
C ALA A 463 -26.59 7.97 6.71
N GLU A 464 -25.97 8.02 7.88
CA GLU A 464 -26.07 9.17 8.80
C GLU A 464 -25.52 10.45 8.17
N SER A 465 -24.35 10.36 7.52
CA SER A 465 -23.74 11.51 6.85
C SER A 465 -24.59 12.00 5.68
N ARG A 466 -25.21 11.10 4.90
CA ARG A 466 -26.17 11.47 3.85
C ARG A 466 -27.30 12.34 4.39
N LEU A 467 -27.93 11.93 5.49
CA LEU A 467 -29.03 12.67 6.11
C LEU A 467 -28.57 14.04 6.62
N LEU A 468 -27.38 14.10 7.25
CA LEU A 468 -26.79 15.32 7.75
C LEU A 468 -26.51 16.33 6.61
N PHE A 469 -25.83 15.91 5.55
CA PHE A 469 -25.52 16.78 4.41
C PHE A 469 -26.77 17.21 3.65
N ALA A 470 -27.74 16.30 3.44
CA ALA A 470 -29.02 16.65 2.84
C ALA A 470 -29.75 17.74 3.64
N GLY A 471 -29.74 17.64 4.97
CA GLY A 471 -30.30 18.65 5.86
C GLY A 471 -29.61 20.01 5.73
N ARG A 472 -28.27 20.03 5.78
CA ARG A 472 -27.47 21.27 5.66
C ARG A 472 -27.64 21.96 4.32
N VAL A 473 -27.57 21.21 3.21
CA VAL A 473 -27.71 21.76 1.85
C VAL A 473 -29.10 22.37 1.64
N ARG A 474 -30.16 21.68 2.09
CA ARG A 474 -31.54 22.18 2.00
C ARG A 474 -31.79 23.39 2.88
N ALA A 475 -31.19 23.43 4.08
CA ALA A 475 -31.28 24.59 4.97
C ALA A 475 -30.62 25.85 4.39
N ALA A 476 -29.60 25.68 3.52
CA ALA A 476 -28.97 26.76 2.77
C ALA A 476 -29.66 27.07 1.42
N GLU A 477 -30.89 26.58 1.20
CA GLU A 477 -31.67 26.75 -0.04
C GLU A 477 -30.95 26.27 -1.33
N ALA A 478 -29.95 25.39 -1.20
CA ALA A 478 -29.20 24.84 -2.31
C ALA A 478 -29.79 23.52 -2.82
N ALA A 479 -29.49 23.17 -4.08
CA ALA A 479 -29.97 21.95 -4.71
C ALA A 479 -29.17 20.73 -4.24
N PHE A 480 -29.90 19.70 -3.76
CA PHE A 480 -29.34 18.41 -3.37
C PHE A 480 -29.90 17.29 -4.25
N ALA A 481 -29.03 16.61 -4.99
CA ALA A 481 -29.37 15.47 -5.83
C ALA A 481 -29.08 14.16 -5.09
N ASP A 482 -30.13 13.50 -4.62
CA ASP A 482 -30.07 12.20 -3.97
C ASP A 482 -30.44 11.11 -4.98
N LEU A 483 -29.45 10.35 -5.46
CA LEU A 483 -29.57 9.53 -6.67
C LEU A 483 -29.16 8.08 -6.39
N LYS A 484 -29.91 7.13 -6.98
CA LYS A 484 -29.62 5.69 -6.93
C LYS A 484 -29.28 5.18 -8.33
N LEU A 485 -28.05 4.73 -8.55
CA LEU A 485 -27.62 4.11 -9.81
C LEU A 485 -27.77 2.58 -9.70
N THR A 486 -28.76 2.04 -10.40
CA THR A 486 -29.13 0.61 -10.31
C THR A 486 -28.55 -0.25 -11.43
N TRP A 487 -28.19 0.35 -12.56
CA TRP A 487 -27.67 -0.34 -13.73
C TRP A 487 -26.17 -0.63 -13.63
N SER A 488 -25.76 -1.84 -13.96
CA SER A 488 -24.37 -2.28 -14.03
C SER A 488 -23.87 -2.29 -15.48
N PHE A 489 -22.71 -1.68 -15.71
CA PHE A 489 -21.97 -1.71 -16.97
C PHE A 489 -20.99 -2.89 -17.06
N ARG A 490 -20.72 -3.55 -15.92
CA ARG A 490 -19.70 -4.57 -15.76
C ARG A 490 -20.22 -5.97 -16.09
N SER A 491 -21.13 -6.44 -15.24
CA SER A 491 -21.54 -7.84 -15.18
C SER A 491 -22.69 -8.13 -16.14
N SER A 492 -22.72 -9.35 -16.69
CA SER A 492 -23.84 -9.90 -17.44
C SER A 492 -25.07 -10.11 -16.55
N ASP A 493 -26.23 -10.24 -17.20
CA ASP A 493 -27.49 -10.46 -16.49
C ASP A 493 -27.49 -11.79 -15.72
N ASP A 494 -26.84 -12.83 -16.27
CA ASP A 494 -26.69 -14.14 -15.61
C ASP A 494 -25.96 -14.05 -14.27
N VAL A 495 -24.88 -13.27 -14.20
CA VAL A 495 -24.12 -13.08 -12.95
C VAL A 495 -24.93 -12.26 -11.95
N LEU A 496 -25.57 -11.18 -12.39
CA LEU A 496 -26.35 -10.30 -11.51
C LEU A 496 -27.62 -10.99 -10.98
N ALA A 497 -28.31 -11.78 -11.80
CA ALA A 497 -29.47 -12.56 -11.38
C ALA A 497 -29.09 -13.64 -10.36
N ALA A 498 -27.93 -14.28 -10.53
CA ALA A 498 -27.40 -15.20 -9.53
C ALA A 498 -27.12 -14.48 -8.19
N VAL A 499 -26.54 -13.28 -8.23
CA VAL A 499 -26.32 -12.45 -7.03
C VAL A 499 -27.66 -12.11 -6.37
N ASP A 500 -28.63 -11.58 -7.12
CA ASP A 500 -29.94 -11.22 -6.58
C ASP A 500 -30.65 -12.43 -5.94
N ARG A 501 -30.54 -13.61 -6.56
CA ARG A 501 -31.11 -14.86 -6.02
C ARG A 501 -30.43 -15.31 -4.73
N VAL A 502 -29.10 -15.22 -4.64
CA VAL A 502 -28.34 -15.56 -3.44
C VAL A 502 -28.74 -14.68 -2.25
N PHE A 503 -28.97 -13.39 -2.51
CA PHE A 503 -29.33 -12.41 -1.48
C PHE A 503 -30.84 -12.17 -1.34
N ALA A 504 -31.69 -12.96 -2.02
CA ALA A 504 -33.14 -12.90 -1.84
C ALA A 504 -33.58 -13.42 -0.46
N GLU A 505 -32.81 -14.35 0.13
CA GLU A 505 -33.06 -14.88 1.46
C GLU A 505 -32.82 -13.79 2.54
N PRO A 506 -33.82 -13.43 3.38
CA PRO A 506 -33.67 -12.38 4.39
C PRO A 506 -32.50 -12.63 5.36
N ALA A 507 -32.28 -13.90 5.71
CA ALA A 507 -31.20 -14.30 6.59
C ALA A 507 -29.82 -14.05 5.99
N VAL A 508 -29.65 -14.04 4.66
CA VAL A 508 -28.38 -13.75 3.95
C VAL A 508 -28.26 -12.25 3.62
N ARG A 509 -29.40 -11.57 3.42
CA ARG A 509 -29.47 -10.14 3.12
C ARG A 509 -29.15 -9.22 4.30
N ARG A 510 -29.34 -9.69 5.54
CA ARG A 510 -28.94 -8.94 6.74
C ARG A 510 -27.47 -8.51 6.63
N GLY A 511 -27.21 -7.23 6.92
CA GLY A 511 -25.88 -6.62 6.90
C GLY A 511 -25.43 -6.06 5.54
N ILE A 512 -26.19 -6.29 4.45
CA ILE A 512 -25.84 -5.84 3.09
C ILE A 512 -26.30 -4.41 2.81
N SER A 513 -27.52 -4.05 3.20
CA SER A 513 -28.07 -2.70 3.02
C SER A 513 -29.11 -2.40 4.09
N HIS A 514 -29.28 -1.12 4.41
CA HIS A 514 -30.35 -0.61 5.27
C HIS A 514 -31.71 -0.53 4.56
N ASP A 515 -31.74 -0.66 3.24
CA ASP A 515 -32.96 -0.63 2.44
C ASP A 515 -33.75 -1.94 2.66
N PRO A 516 -35.03 -1.88 3.09
CA PRO A 516 -35.85 -3.07 3.30
C PRO A 516 -36.19 -3.82 2.00
N ASP A 517 -36.02 -3.19 0.84
CA ASP A 517 -36.34 -3.77 -0.45
C ASP A 517 -35.32 -4.84 -0.89
N PRO A 518 -35.75 -5.89 -1.62
CA PRO A 518 -34.83 -6.87 -2.19
C PRO A 518 -33.78 -6.21 -3.08
N LEU A 519 -32.59 -6.80 -3.14
CA LEU A 519 -31.59 -6.37 -4.11
C LEU A 519 -32.17 -6.54 -5.53
N SER A 520 -32.03 -5.49 -6.33
CA SER A 520 -32.38 -5.51 -7.74
C SER A 520 -31.23 -4.86 -8.51
N HIS A 521 -30.56 -5.68 -9.30
CA HIS A 521 -29.57 -5.25 -10.27
C HIS A 521 -30.17 -5.25 -11.68
N LYS A 522 -29.64 -4.38 -12.54
CA LYS A 522 -30.00 -4.35 -13.96
C LYS A 522 -28.72 -4.36 -14.79
N ALA A 523 -28.54 -5.29 -15.71
CA ALA A 523 -27.38 -5.29 -16.60
C ALA A 523 -27.62 -4.39 -17.82
N ILE A 524 -26.70 -3.47 -18.12
CA ILE A 524 -26.69 -2.77 -19.42
C ILE A 524 -26.32 -3.73 -20.54
N ARG A 525 -25.48 -4.72 -20.22
CA ARG A 525 -25.14 -5.86 -21.06
C ARG A 525 -26.30 -6.87 -21.08
N ASN A 526 -27.51 -6.39 -21.35
CA ASN A 526 -28.71 -7.21 -21.40
C ASN A 526 -28.57 -8.25 -22.52
N ASP A 527 -28.98 -9.50 -22.25
CA ASP A 527 -28.80 -10.67 -23.11
C ASP A 527 -27.34 -11.02 -23.47
N ALA A 528 -26.34 -10.40 -22.84
CA ALA A 528 -24.95 -10.79 -23.03
C ALA A 528 -24.71 -12.17 -22.40
N PRO A 529 -24.16 -13.14 -23.15
CA PRO A 529 -23.98 -14.49 -22.64
C PRO A 529 -22.97 -14.54 -21.50
N GLY A 530 -23.41 -15.04 -20.34
CA GLY A 530 -22.58 -15.35 -19.20
C GLY A 530 -23.09 -16.57 -18.44
N TYR A 531 -22.44 -16.94 -17.34
CA TYR A 531 -22.93 -17.99 -16.44
C TYR A 531 -22.25 -17.97 -15.08
N VAL A 532 -22.92 -18.60 -14.12
CA VAL A 532 -22.33 -18.95 -12.81
C VAL A 532 -22.22 -20.47 -12.72
N GLU A 533 -21.03 -20.98 -12.42
CA GLU A 533 -20.77 -22.41 -12.27
C GLU A 533 -20.39 -22.76 -10.83
N LEU A 534 -21.06 -23.75 -10.27
CA LEU A 534 -20.84 -24.28 -8.92
C LEU A 534 -20.14 -25.62 -9.00
N TRP A 535 -18.93 -25.66 -8.45
CA TRP A 535 -18.17 -26.89 -8.29
C TRP A 535 -18.41 -27.46 -6.89
N PRO A 536 -18.49 -28.78 -6.71
CA PRO A 536 -18.67 -29.37 -5.40
C PRO A 536 -17.49 -29.05 -4.47
N SER A 537 -17.77 -28.90 -3.17
CA SER A 537 -16.73 -28.68 -2.17
C SER A 537 -15.95 -29.96 -1.92
N ILE A 538 -14.61 -29.91 -2.04
CA ILE A 538 -13.74 -31.09 -1.85
C ILE A 538 -13.39 -31.25 -0.36
N GLY A 539 -13.68 -32.43 0.21
CA GLY A 539 -13.37 -32.78 1.59
C GLY A 539 -12.03 -33.53 1.73
N ALA A 540 -11.51 -33.60 2.95
CA ALA A 540 -10.32 -34.40 3.26
C ALA A 540 -10.64 -35.90 3.22
N GLU A 541 -9.92 -36.66 2.39
CA GLU A 541 -9.95 -38.13 2.42
C GLU A 541 -9.19 -38.63 3.64
N MET A 542 -9.72 -39.64 4.33
CA MET A 542 -8.98 -40.34 5.39
C MET A 542 -7.96 -41.26 4.73
N VAL A 543 -6.71 -40.82 4.67
CA VAL A 543 -5.57 -41.69 4.38
C VAL A 543 -5.11 -42.26 5.72
N GLU A 544 -5.15 -43.58 5.89
CA GLU A 544 -4.46 -44.24 7.00
C GLU A 544 -2.96 -43.99 6.82
N GLU A 545 -2.34 -43.30 7.77
CA GLU A 545 -0.89 -43.13 7.77
C GLU A 545 -0.26 -44.51 8.02
N PRO A 546 0.68 -44.97 7.16
CA PRO A 546 1.40 -46.21 7.43
C PRO A 546 2.13 -46.09 8.77
N ASP A 547 2.13 -47.16 9.58
CA ASP A 547 2.90 -47.22 10.83
C ASP A 547 4.44 -47.10 10.60
N ASP A 548 4.90 -47.27 9.35
CA ASP A 548 6.29 -47.22 8.95
C ASP A 548 6.73 -45.80 8.54
N TRP A 549 7.47 -45.14 9.43
CA TRP A 549 8.04 -43.80 9.26
C TRP A 549 9.05 -43.66 8.11
N THR A 550 9.50 -44.76 7.49
CA THR A 550 10.43 -44.75 6.35
C THR A 550 9.74 -44.67 4.99
N LEU A 551 8.42 -44.86 4.93
CA LEU A 551 7.64 -44.73 3.71
C LEU A 551 7.31 -43.25 3.44
N PRO A 552 7.59 -42.71 2.25
CA PRO A 552 7.28 -41.32 1.93
C PRO A 552 5.77 -41.09 1.96
N VAL A 553 5.32 -40.26 2.90
CA VAL A 553 3.93 -39.81 2.96
C VAL A 553 3.68 -38.83 1.82
N ASN A 554 2.90 -39.26 0.83
CA ASN A 554 2.58 -38.43 -0.33
C ASN A 554 1.56 -37.35 0.11
N HIS A 555 2.04 -36.14 0.42
CA HIS A 555 1.19 -35.00 0.84
C HIS A 555 0.23 -34.47 -0.25
N ALA A 556 0.11 -35.15 -1.40
CA ALA A 556 -0.84 -34.85 -2.48
C ALA A 556 -2.33 -34.97 -2.09
N SER A 557 -2.65 -35.28 -0.83
CA SER A 557 -4.00 -35.54 -0.32
C SER A 557 -4.73 -34.33 0.29
N ALA A 558 -4.08 -33.16 0.42
CA ALA A 558 -4.74 -31.99 1.01
C ALA A 558 -5.84 -31.43 0.07
N PRO A 559 -7.09 -31.23 0.54
CA PRO A 559 -8.20 -30.74 -0.29
C PRO A 559 -7.89 -29.44 -1.05
N ALA A 560 -7.18 -28.51 -0.40
CA ALA A 560 -6.75 -27.26 -1.02
C ALA A 560 -5.85 -27.48 -2.26
N VAL A 561 -4.95 -28.47 -2.22
CA VAL A 561 -4.08 -28.80 -3.35
C VAL A 561 -4.89 -29.40 -4.50
N ARG A 562 -5.87 -30.25 -4.20
CA ARG A 562 -6.76 -30.84 -5.22
C ARG A 562 -7.59 -29.78 -5.95
N VAL A 563 -8.19 -28.84 -5.22
CA VAL A 563 -8.92 -27.72 -5.83
C VAL A 563 -7.97 -26.86 -6.67
N ALA A 564 -6.77 -26.58 -6.19
CA ALA A 564 -5.76 -25.84 -6.94
C ALA A 564 -5.37 -26.53 -8.26
N GLU A 565 -5.16 -27.84 -8.24
CA GLU A 565 -4.90 -28.66 -9.43
C GLU A 565 -6.08 -28.68 -10.40
N HIS A 566 -7.33 -28.74 -9.92
CA HIS A 566 -8.53 -28.66 -10.75
C HIS A 566 -8.66 -27.29 -11.42
N VAL A 567 -8.43 -26.20 -10.68
CA VAL A 567 -8.44 -24.84 -11.22
C VAL A 567 -7.34 -24.68 -12.27
N ALA A 568 -6.11 -25.08 -11.96
CA ALA A 568 -4.98 -24.96 -12.89
C ALA A 568 -5.17 -25.80 -14.16
N THR A 569 -5.69 -27.02 -14.04
CA THR A 569 -6.02 -27.88 -15.20
C THR A 569 -7.12 -27.26 -16.07
N THR A 570 -8.13 -26.65 -15.45
CA THR A 570 -9.22 -25.98 -16.17
C THR A 570 -8.71 -24.77 -16.95
N ILE A 571 -7.88 -23.92 -16.31
CA ILE A 571 -7.27 -22.76 -16.95
C ILE A 571 -6.37 -23.21 -18.12
N GLN A 572 -5.56 -24.25 -17.92
CA GLN A 572 -4.71 -24.81 -18.97
C GLN A 572 -5.54 -25.27 -20.18
N ALA A 573 -6.66 -25.97 -19.94
CA ALA A 573 -7.53 -26.44 -21.00
C ALA A 573 -8.17 -25.27 -21.77
N TRP A 574 -8.63 -24.22 -21.07
CA TRP A 574 -9.18 -23.03 -21.72
C TRP A 574 -8.16 -22.30 -22.60
N LEU A 575 -6.95 -22.08 -22.08
CA LEU A 575 -5.88 -21.41 -22.83
C LEU A 575 -5.43 -22.26 -24.03
N ARG A 576 -5.26 -23.57 -23.85
CA ARG A 576 -4.82 -24.49 -24.91
C ARG A 576 -5.87 -24.64 -26.02
N ASN A 577 -7.15 -24.70 -25.68
CA ASN A 577 -8.23 -24.88 -26.64
C ASN A 577 -8.67 -23.56 -27.31
N GLY A 578 -8.12 -22.42 -26.87
CA GLY A 578 -8.52 -21.11 -27.37
C GLY A 578 -9.98 -20.79 -27.05
N GLU A 579 -10.42 -21.12 -25.82
CA GLU A 579 -11.77 -20.89 -25.32
C GLU A 579 -12.21 -19.45 -25.57
N ILE A 580 -13.45 -19.25 -26.03
CA ILE A 580 -13.98 -17.91 -26.33
C ILE A 580 -14.80 -17.42 -25.15
N ILE A 581 -14.55 -16.18 -24.72
CA ILE A 581 -15.41 -15.48 -23.79
C ILE A 581 -16.61 -14.96 -24.57
N GLU A 582 -17.75 -15.63 -24.46
CA GLU A 582 -18.93 -15.39 -25.30
C GLU A 582 -19.39 -13.92 -25.24
N GLY A 583 -19.43 -13.34 -24.03
CA GLY A 583 -19.85 -11.95 -23.83
C GLY A 583 -18.90 -10.90 -24.41
N LYS A 584 -17.66 -11.27 -24.76
CA LYS A 584 -16.66 -10.40 -25.40
C LYS A 584 -16.35 -10.77 -26.86
N GLY A 585 -16.68 -11.98 -27.29
CA GLY A 585 -16.42 -12.46 -28.65
C GLY A 585 -14.93 -12.59 -29.00
N ARG A 586 -14.07 -12.78 -27.99
CA ARG A 586 -12.62 -12.97 -28.17
C ARG A 586 -12.10 -14.16 -27.37
N ARG A 587 -10.93 -14.67 -27.75
CA ARG A 587 -10.24 -15.73 -27.01
C ARG A 587 -9.86 -15.26 -25.60
N LEU A 588 -9.97 -16.19 -24.66
CA LEU A 588 -9.56 -16.05 -23.28
C LEU A 588 -8.03 -16.06 -23.18
N THR A 589 -7.47 -15.07 -22.50
CA THR A 589 -6.03 -14.99 -22.19
C THR A 589 -5.81 -15.10 -20.68
N ALA A 590 -4.56 -15.22 -20.23
CA ALA A 590 -4.27 -15.40 -18.81
C ALA A 590 -4.70 -14.18 -17.96
N GLY A 591 -4.53 -12.96 -18.49
CA GLY A 591 -4.94 -11.69 -17.86
C GLY A 591 -6.43 -11.54 -17.61
N ASP A 592 -7.26 -12.34 -18.29
CA ASP A 592 -8.72 -12.35 -18.12
C ASP A 592 -9.19 -13.09 -16.87
N ILE A 593 -8.30 -13.77 -16.18
CA ILE A 593 -8.63 -14.67 -15.08
C ILE A 593 -8.20 -14.05 -13.75
N LEU A 594 -9.16 -13.97 -12.84
CA LEU A 594 -8.98 -13.51 -11.47
C LEU A 594 -9.42 -14.61 -10.49
N VAL A 595 -8.55 -14.96 -9.55
CA VAL A 595 -8.84 -15.93 -8.49
C VAL A 595 -8.91 -15.21 -7.16
N LEU A 596 -10.08 -15.29 -6.53
CA LEU A 596 -10.43 -14.62 -5.29
C LEU A 596 -10.56 -15.61 -4.15
N VAL A 597 -9.80 -15.36 -3.10
CA VAL A 597 -9.88 -16.09 -1.82
C VAL A 597 -10.30 -15.15 -0.70
N ARG A 598 -10.85 -15.70 0.39
CA ARG A 598 -11.11 -14.90 1.60
C ARG A 598 -9.84 -14.50 2.33
N LYS A 599 -8.98 -15.49 2.56
CA LYS A 599 -7.71 -15.38 3.29
C LYS A 599 -6.63 -16.07 2.48
N ARG A 600 -5.38 -15.61 2.61
CA ARG A 600 -4.23 -16.30 2.04
C ARG A 600 -3.95 -17.53 2.90
N ASP A 601 -4.27 -18.70 2.39
CA ASP A 601 -3.96 -19.95 3.04
C ASP A 601 -3.21 -20.89 2.07
N ARG A 602 -3.09 -22.16 2.45
CA ARG A 602 -2.36 -23.18 1.69
C ARG A 602 -2.84 -23.29 0.22
N PHE A 603 -4.09 -22.93 -0.09
CA PHE A 603 -4.60 -22.96 -1.46
C PHE A 603 -3.87 -22.00 -2.39
N VAL A 604 -3.57 -20.78 -1.95
CA VAL A 604 -2.92 -19.75 -2.80
C VAL A 604 -1.54 -20.24 -3.25
N HIS A 605 -0.75 -20.77 -2.31
CA HIS A 605 0.57 -21.32 -2.62
C HIS A 605 0.48 -22.56 -3.52
N ALA A 606 -0.49 -23.44 -3.27
CA ALA A 606 -0.71 -24.60 -4.11
C ALA A 606 -1.07 -24.21 -5.54
N LEU A 607 -2.00 -23.26 -5.73
CA LEU A 607 -2.42 -22.79 -7.04
C LEU A 607 -1.27 -22.12 -7.81
N SER A 608 -0.52 -21.21 -7.18
CA SER A 608 0.62 -20.57 -7.83
C SER A 608 1.66 -21.60 -8.28
N ARG A 609 1.92 -22.63 -7.47
CA ARG A 609 2.81 -23.74 -7.85
C ARG A 609 2.24 -24.54 -9.03
N SER A 610 0.96 -24.91 -8.97
CA SER A 610 0.29 -25.69 -10.02
C SER A 610 0.23 -24.95 -11.36
N LEU A 611 0.07 -23.61 -11.35
CA LEU A 611 0.11 -22.75 -12.53
C LEU A 611 1.53 -22.64 -13.10
N LYS A 612 2.55 -22.37 -12.25
CA LYS A 612 3.96 -22.30 -12.67
C LYS A 612 4.47 -23.61 -13.27
N ASN A 613 4.14 -24.75 -12.65
CA ASN A 613 4.51 -26.07 -13.18
C ASN A 613 3.92 -26.35 -14.57
N ARG A 614 2.80 -25.68 -14.90
CA ARG A 614 2.12 -25.78 -16.21
C ARG A 614 2.51 -24.66 -17.17
N GLN A 615 3.50 -23.84 -16.82
CA GLN A 615 3.95 -22.68 -17.59
C GLN A 615 2.84 -21.67 -17.90
N ILE A 616 1.84 -21.56 -17.01
CA ILE A 616 0.81 -20.52 -17.11
C ILE A 616 1.34 -19.26 -16.42
N PRO A 617 1.38 -18.10 -17.11
CA PRO A 617 1.77 -16.84 -16.49
C PRO A 617 0.84 -16.53 -15.32
N VAL A 618 1.39 -16.44 -14.12
CA VAL A 618 0.68 -16.09 -12.90
C VAL A 618 1.39 -14.91 -12.29
N ALA A 619 0.63 -13.86 -11.99
CA ALA A 619 1.17 -12.71 -11.31
C ALA A 619 1.66 -13.17 -9.93
N GLY A 620 2.88 -12.78 -9.56
CA GLY A 620 3.44 -13.10 -8.25
C GLY A 620 2.52 -12.66 -7.11
N ALA A 621 2.72 -13.22 -5.92
CA ALA A 621 1.88 -12.90 -4.77
C ALA A 621 1.81 -11.37 -4.57
N ASP A 622 0.58 -10.86 -4.36
CA ASP A 622 0.30 -9.44 -4.12
C ASP A 622 1.06 -8.88 -2.90
N ARG A 623 1.39 -9.77 -1.95
CA ARG A 623 2.33 -9.52 -0.87
C ARG A 623 3.35 -10.64 -0.76
N LEU A 624 4.61 -10.28 -0.68
CA LEU A 624 5.70 -11.21 -0.46
C LEU A 624 6.39 -10.88 0.87
N SER A 625 6.40 -11.83 1.81
CA SER A 625 7.24 -11.73 3.00
C SER A 625 8.70 -11.80 2.57
N LEU A 626 9.46 -10.73 2.77
CA LEU A 626 10.88 -10.68 2.42
C LEU A 626 11.67 -11.85 3.05
N PRO A 627 11.62 -12.12 4.37
CA PRO A 627 12.32 -13.27 4.98
C PRO A 627 11.78 -14.64 4.55
N GLY A 628 10.57 -14.68 3.97
CA GLY A 628 9.95 -15.91 3.49
C GLY A 628 10.39 -16.31 2.08
N HIS A 629 11.09 -15.44 1.35
CA HIS A 629 11.52 -15.73 -0.02
C HIS A 629 12.87 -16.47 -0.02
N ILE A 630 12.99 -17.53 -0.83
CA ILE A 630 14.18 -18.40 -0.85
C ILE A 630 15.49 -17.64 -1.06
N ALA A 631 15.49 -16.62 -1.95
CA ALA A 631 16.67 -15.78 -2.16
C ALA A 631 17.12 -15.07 -0.87
N VAL A 632 16.18 -14.59 -0.07
CA VAL A 632 16.47 -13.91 1.21
C VAL A 632 16.84 -14.93 2.28
N GLN A 633 16.20 -16.10 2.30
CA GLN A 633 16.57 -17.20 3.20
C GLN A 633 18.01 -17.65 2.98
N ASP A 634 18.47 -17.72 1.73
CA ASP A 634 19.87 -18.03 1.41
C ASP A 634 20.83 -16.95 1.96
N LEU A 635 20.43 -15.66 1.90
CA LEU A 635 21.20 -14.55 2.45
C LEU A 635 21.17 -14.48 4.00
N ILE A 636 20.04 -14.85 4.61
CA ILE A 636 19.89 -15.00 6.07
C ILE A 636 20.77 -16.14 6.56
N ALA A 637 20.75 -17.30 5.88
CA ALA A 637 21.61 -18.43 6.20
C ALA A 637 23.10 -18.07 6.07
N LEU A 638 23.47 -17.28 5.04
CA LEU A 638 24.80 -16.71 4.94
C LEU A 638 25.12 -15.83 6.15
N GLY A 639 24.20 -14.96 6.55
CA GLY A 639 24.38 -14.09 7.71
C GLY A 639 24.58 -14.87 9.01
N HIS A 640 23.72 -15.85 9.31
CA HIS A 640 23.81 -16.70 10.50
C HIS A 640 25.13 -17.47 10.55
N PHE A 641 25.55 -18.06 9.43
CA PHE A 641 26.83 -18.75 9.34
C PHE A 641 28.01 -17.80 9.62
N LEU A 642 27.97 -16.56 9.12
CA LEU A 642 29.07 -15.60 9.33
C LEU A 642 29.16 -15.11 10.78
N ILE A 643 28.04 -15.07 11.51
CA ILE A 643 28.02 -14.78 12.96
C ILE A 643 28.47 -16.01 13.76
N GLN A 644 27.96 -17.18 13.40
CA GLN A 644 28.19 -18.45 14.10
C GLN A 644 28.72 -19.50 13.12
N PRO A 645 30.06 -19.57 12.91
CA PRO A 645 30.68 -20.49 11.94
C PRO A 645 30.47 -21.98 12.21
N GLU A 646 30.05 -22.32 13.43
CA GLU A 646 29.74 -23.70 13.85
C GLU A 646 28.26 -24.08 13.57
N ASP A 647 27.45 -23.19 12.99
CA ASP A 647 26.09 -23.50 12.55
C ASP A 647 26.14 -24.34 11.26
N ASP A 648 26.14 -25.65 11.45
CA ASP A 648 26.13 -26.64 10.38
C ASP A 648 24.93 -26.51 9.43
N LEU A 649 23.76 -26.11 9.95
CA LEU A 649 22.53 -26.05 9.15
C LEU A 649 22.59 -24.86 8.19
N SER A 650 22.98 -23.68 8.70
CA SER A 650 23.14 -22.49 7.89
C SER A 650 24.24 -22.68 6.84
N LEU A 651 25.38 -23.28 7.19
CA LEU A 651 26.42 -23.60 6.22
C LEU A 651 25.94 -24.59 5.16
N ALA A 652 25.21 -25.65 5.54
CA ALA A 652 24.68 -26.61 4.58
C ALA A 652 23.70 -25.96 3.59
N ALA A 653 22.83 -25.06 4.08
CA ALA A 653 21.92 -24.28 3.25
C ALA A 653 22.70 -23.40 2.25
N VAL A 654 23.71 -22.66 2.73
CA VAL A 654 24.56 -21.80 1.90
C VAL A 654 25.29 -22.60 0.82
N LEU A 655 25.86 -23.76 1.16
CA LEU A 655 26.56 -24.63 0.20
C LEU A 655 25.61 -25.13 -0.91
N ARG A 656 24.39 -25.53 -0.55
CA ARG A 656 23.39 -26.06 -1.51
C ARG A 656 22.75 -24.97 -2.38
N SER A 657 22.67 -23.75 -1.86
CA SER A 657 22.03 -22.58 -2.48
C SER A 657 22.72 -22.14 -3.79
N PRO A 658 22.13 -21.21 -4.57
CA PRO A 658 22.76 -20.59 -5.75
C PRO A 658 24.06 -19.82 -5.44
N ILE A 659 24.42 -19.65 -4.17
CA ILE A 659 25.68 -19.01 -3.76
C ILE A 659 26.87 -19.88 -4.19
N PHE A 660 26.82 -21.19 -3.93
CA PHE A 660 27.92 -22.13 -4.25
C PHE A 660 27.51 -23.34 -5.10
N GLU A 661 26.21 -23.67 -5.17
CA GLU A 661 25.67 -24.77 -5.98
C GLU A 661 26.35 -26.14 -5.76
N VAL A 662 26.74 -26.44 -4.51
CA VAL A 662 27.31 -27.74 -4.15
C VAL A 662 26.26 -28.84 -4.32
N SER A 663 26.65 -29.94 -4.95
CA SER A 663 25.77 -31.10 -5.18
C SER A 663 25.34 -31.78 -3.87
N GLU A 664 24.21 -32.50 -3.90
CA GLU A 664 23.72 -33.24 -2.74
C GLU A 664 24.69 -34.36 -2.34
N GLU A 665 25.33 -35.00 -3.33
CA GLU A 665 26.33 -36.03 -3.11
C GLU A 665 27.57 -35.46 -2.41
N THR A 666 28.07 -34.30 -2.86
CA THR A 666 29.21 -33.64 -2.23
C THR A 666 28.88 -33.16 -0.82
N LEU A 667 27.67 -32.61 -0.61
CA LEU A 667 27.22 -32.17 0.71
C LEU A 667 27.06 -33.35 1.67
N LEU A 668 26.52 -34.48 1.21
CA LEU A 668 26.42 -35.71 1.98
C LEU A 668 27.79 -36.25 2.35
N ALA A 669 28.76 -36.20 1.43
CA ALA A 669 30.14 -36.60 1.73
C ALA A 669 30.78 -35.68 2.78
N LEU A 670 30.52 -34.36 2.73
CA LEU A 670 31.01 -33.38 3.71
C LEU A 670 30.38 -33.55 5.09
N ALA A 671 29.06 -33.78 5.15
CA ALA A 671 28.28 -33.79 6.39
C ALA A 671 28.11 -35.19 7.01
N GLY A 672 28.02 -36.23 6.20
CA GLY A 672 27.71 -37.60 6.61
C GLY A 672 28.95 -38.44 6.95
N GLU A 673 30.08 -38.21 6.29
CA GLU A 673 31.33 -38.96 6.54
C GLU A 673 32.24 -38.27 7.58
N ARG A 674 31.73 -37.25 8.29
CA ARG A 674 32.51 -36.50 9.28
C ARG A 674 32.58 -37.24 10.64
N PRO A 675 33.74 -37.22 11.32
CA PRO A 675 33.87 -37.62 12.72
C PRO A 675 32.82 -36.98 13.65
N LYS A 676 32.36 -37.74 14.65
CA LYS A 676 31.43 -37.23 15.68
C LYS A 676 32.05 -36.04 16.42
N GLY A 677 31.32 -34.92 16.48
CA GLY A 677 31.75 -33.68 17.15
C GLY A 677 32.57 -32.73 16.27
N GLN A 678 32.82 -33.07 15.00
CA GLN A 678 33.43 -32.15 14.03
C GLN A 678 32.33 -31.36 13.30
N SER A 679 32.47 -30.04 13.25
CA SER A 679 31.56 -29.18 12.48
C SER A 679 31.76 -29.28 10.98
N LEU A 680 30.74 -28.85 10.24
CA LEU A 680 30.71 -28.90 8.79
C LEU A 680 31.80 -27.99 8.20
N ILE A 681 32.08 -26.83 8.80
CA ILE A 681 33.14 -25.93 8.35
C ILE A 681 34.53 -26.57 8.50
N ALA A 682 34.76 -27.31 9.59
CA ALA A 682 36.00 -28.04 9.80
C ALA A 682 36.17 -29.18 8.78
N SER A 683 35.09 -29.92 8.49
CA SER A 683 35.08 -30.96 7.45
C SER A 683 35.36 -30.36 6.05
N LEU A 684 34.73 -29.22 5.74
CA LEU A 684 34.93 -28.49 4.49
C LEU A 684 36.38 -28.04 4.33
N ARG A 685 36.98 -27.42 5.36
CA ARG A 685 38.40 -27.00 5.34
C ARG A 685 39.35 -28.18 5.16
N GLN A 686 39.06 -29.33 5.78
CA GLN A 686 39.89 -30.53 5.63
C GLN A 686 39.84 -31.08 4.20
N ARG A 687 38.65 -31.15 3.60
CA ARG A 687 38.51 -31.64 2.21
C ARG A 687 38.98 -30.65 1.16
N ALA A 688 38.87 -29.35 1.44
CA ALA A 688 39.39 -28.29 0.59
C ALA A 688 40.90 -28.39 0.32
N ALA A 689 41.67 -29.05 1.21
CA ALA A 689 43.10 -29.30 0.96
C ALA A 689 43.35 -30.23 -0.24
N GLY A 690 42.35 -31.00 -0.69
CA GLY A 690 42.45 -31.93 -1.82
C GLY A 690 41.51 -31.61 -3.00
N ASP A 691 40.69 -30.57 -2.90
CA ASP A 691 39.71 -30.18 -3.92
C ASP A 691 39.74 -28.66 -4.15
N GLU A 692 40.15 -28.25 -5.35
CA GLU A 692 40.30 -26.85 -5.74
C GLU A 692 38.95 -26.09 -5.73
N ALA A 693 37.84 -26.76 -6.07
CA ALA A 693 36.52 -26.12 -6.05
C ALA A 693 36.10 -25.81 -4.61
N LEU A 694 36.33 -26.73 -3.67
CA LEU A 694 36.05 -26.51 -2.25
C LEU A 694 37.01 -25.48 -1.64
N ALA A 695 38.27 -25.42 -2.09
CA ALA A 695 39.23 -24.40 -1.64
C ALA A 695 38.79 -22.97 -2.00
N VAL A 696 38.23 -22.78 -3.20
CA VAL A 696 37.66 -21.48 -3.61
C VAL A 696 36.47 -21.08 -2.72
N ILE A 697 35.62 -22.04 -2.34
CA ILE A 697 34.49 -21.80 -1.42
C ILE A 697 35.00 -21.34 -0.05
N VAL A 698 35.95 -22.08 0.54
CA VAL A 698 36.53 -21.73 1.85
C VAL A 698 37.16 -20.34 1.82
N SER A 699 37.96 -20.04 0.79
CA SER A 699 38.60 -18.72 0.65
C SER A 699 37.56 -17.59 0.54
N ARG A 700 36.44 -17.83 -0.14
CA ARG A 700 35.34 -16.86 -0.26
C ARG A 700 34.64 -16.63 1.09
N LEU A 701 34.34 -17.71 1.82
CA LEU A 701 33.71 -17.64 3.14
C LEU A 701 34.61 -16.89 4.15
N ASP A 702 35.91 -17.17 4.15
CA ASP A 702 36.88 -16.47 5.02
C ASP A 702 36.97 -14.97 4.67
N ALA A 703 36.92 -14.61 3.39
CA ALA A 703 36.88 -13.21 2.96
C ALA A 703 35.62 -12.49 3.45
N TRP A 704 34.44 -13.13 3.31
CA TRP A 704 33.18 -12.57 3.79
C TRP A 704 33.11 -12.45 5.31
N ALA A 705 33.65 -13.43 6.05
CA ALA A 705 33.74 -13.37 7.51
C ALA A 705 34.57 -12.16 7.98
N ASN A 706 35.68 -11.87 7.30
CA ASN A 706 36.47 -10.68 7.58
C ASN A 706 35.74 -9.38 7.21
N GLU A 707 35.03 -9.34 6.07
CA GLU A 707 34.31 -8.13 5.66
C GLU A 707 33.15 -7.79 6.61
N VAL A 708 32.35 -8.78 7.01
CA VAL A 708 31.23 -8.59 7.96
C VAL A 708 31.70 -8.01 9.31
N ALA A 709 32.91 -8.35 9.74
CA ALA A 709 33.45 -7.87 11.01
C ALA A 709 33.72 -6.34 11.03
N PHE A 710 33.92 -5.72 9.87
CA PHE A 710 34.36 -4.31 9.78
C PHE A 710 33.49 -3.43 8.90
N LYS A 711 32.53 -3.99 8.16
CA LYS A 711 31.67 -3.25 7.24
C LYS A 711 30.23 -3.15 7.74
N PRO A 712 29.53 -2.06 7.39
CA PRO A 712 28.07 -2.00 7.50
C PRO A 712 27.40 -3.15 6.73
N VAL A 713 26.25 -3.59 7.22
CA VAL A 713 25.47 -4.72 6.70
C VAL A 713 25.07 -4.49 5.24
N PHE A 714 24.61 -3.28 4.90
CA PHE A 714 24.27 -2.88 3.54
C PHE A 714 25.48 -2.99 2.62
N GLU A 715 26.63 -2.44 3.03
CA GLU A 715 27.85 -2.47 2.21
C GLU A 715 28.32 -3.91 1.95
N PHE A 716 28.29 -4.76 2.98
CA PHE A 716 28.62 -6.17 2.85
C PHE A 716 27.74 -6.90 1.83
N TYR A 717 26.41 -6.86 2.02
CA TYR A 717 25.49 -7.56 1.11
C TYR A 717 25.47 -6.94 -0.29
N ALA A 718 25.61 -5.62 -0.42
CA ALA A 718 25.70 -4.96 -1.73
C ALA A 718 26.96 -5.40 -2.49
N ALA A 719 28.09 -5.52 -1.80
CA ALA A 719 29.33 -6.05 -2.37
C ALA A 719 29.18 -7.53 -2.77
N ALA A 720 28.62 -8.37 -1.91
CA ALA A 720 28.39 -9.78 -2.22
C ALA A 720 27.47 -9.94 -3.46
N LEU A 721 26.35 -9.21 -3.51
CA LEU A 721 25.40 -9.28 -4.62
C LEU A 721 25.98 -8.74 -5.94
N SER A 722 26.78 -7.67 -5.88
CA SER A 722 27.30 -6.98 -7.07
C SER A 722 28.71 -7.46 -7.45
N ARG A 723 29.72 -7.14 -6.63
CA ARG A 723 31.15 -7.43 -6.89
C ARG A 723 31.41 -8.93 -7.03
N ASP A 724 30.81 -9.74 -6.15
CA ASP A 724 31.05 -11.19 -6.12
C ASP A 724 30.10 -11.99 -7.04
N GLY A 725 29.18 -11.29 -7.70
CA GLY A 725 28.31 -11.84 -8.73
C GLY A 725 27.16 -12.70 -8.21
N LEU A 726 26.84 -12.64 -6.91
CA LEU A 726 25.75 -13.45 -6.34
C LEU A 726 24.40 -13.11 -6.99
N ARG A 727 24.11 -11.84 -7.27
CA ARG A 727 22.88 -11.43 -7.97
C ARG A 727 22.73 -12.16 -9.30
N ARG A 728 23.81 -12.30 -10.08
CA ARG A 728 23.79 -12.98 -11.37
C ARG A 728 23.44 -14.46 -11.21
N ARG A 729 24.03 -15.16 -10.23
CA ARG A 729 23.76 -16.59 -9.97
C ARG A 729 22.34 -16.80 -9.49
N MET A 730 21.89 -16.01 -8.51
CA MET A 730 20.54 -16.10 -7.96
C MET A 730 19.48 -15.80 -9.03
N THR A 731 19.67 -14.78 -9.86
CA THR A 731 18.74 -14.45 -10.95
C THR A 731 18.72 -15.53 -12.03
N ALA A 732 19.86 -16.13 -12.36
CA ALA A 732 19.93 -17.22 -13.33
C ALA A 732 19.18 -18.48 -12.84
N ARG A 733 19.23 -18.77 -11.54
CA ARG A 733 18.60 -19.95 -10.94
C ARG A 733 17.13 -19.75 -10.58
N LEU A 734 16.78 -18.59 -10.02
CA LEU A 734 15.47 -18.28 -9.45
C LEU A 734 14.58 -17.45 -10.40
N GLY A 735 15.13 -16.92 -11.49
CA GLY A 735 14.45 -16.09 -12.48
C GLY A 735 14.59 -14.59 -12.23
N PRO A 736 14.13 -13.75 -13.19
CA PRO A 736 14.27 -12.29 -13.13
C PRO A 736 13.57 -11.65 -11.92
N GLU A 737 12.48 -12.25 -11.44
CA GLU A 737 11.74 -11.78 -10.26
C GLU A 737 12.58 -11.75 -8.98
N ALA A 738 13.65 -12.55 -8.89
CA ALA A 738 14.54 -12.53 -7.73
C ALA A 738 15.32 -11.22 -7.63
N GLY A 739 15.56 -10.52 -8.76
CA GLY A 739 16.24 -9.23 -8.78
C GLY A 739 15.53 -8.18 -7.91
N ASP A 740 14.22 -8.03 -8.11
CA ASP A 740 13.39 -7.09 -7.34
C ASP A 740 13.44 -7.40 -5.82
N ILE A 741 13.49 -8.68 -5.45
CA ILE A 741 13.54 -9.11 -4.05
C ILE A 741 14.89 -8.80 -3.42
N LEU A 742 15.97 -8.96 -4.19
CA LEU A 742 17.32 -8.59 -3.75
C LEU A 742 17.46 -7.06 -3.60
N ASP A 743 16.79 -6.28 -4.44
CA ASP A 743 16.74 -4.82 -4.32
C ASP A 743 15.98 -4.37 -3.08
N GLU A 744 14.85 -5.00 -2.77
CA GLU A 744 14.14 -4.73 -1.52
C GLU A 744 14.98 -5.14 -0.30
N PHE A 745 15.63 -6.31 -0.35
CA PHE A 745 16.50 -6.75 0.74
C PHE A 745 17.60 -5.73 1.05
N LEU A 746 18.25 -5.19 0.02
CA LEU A 746 19.24 -4.12 0.17
C LEU A 746 18.62 -2.81 0.69
N SER A 747 17.42 -2.47 0.23
CA SER A 747 16.68 -1.29 0.72
C SER A 747 16.37 -1.42 2.22
N PHE A 748 16.00 -2.64 2.66
CA PHE A 748 15.78 -2.94 4.06
C PHE A 748 17.08 -2.89 4.88
N CYS A 749 18.19 -3.45 4.39
CA CYS A 749 19.51 -3.28 5.03
C CYS A 749 19.85 -1.80 5.27
N LEU A 750 19.61 -0.95 4.26
CA LEU A 750 19.89 0.49 4.35
C LEU A 750 18.95 1.21 5.33
N ALA A 751 17.68 0.81 5.38
CA ALA A 751 16.71 1.37 6.30
C ALA A 751 17.08 1.03 7.76
N GLU A 752 17.41 -0.23 8.04
CA GLU A 752 17.82 -0.70 9.36
C GLU A 752 19.07 0.02 9.86
N GLU A 753 20.08 0.25 9.02
CA GLU A 753 21.27 1.01 9.39
C GLU A 753 20.95 2.45 9.84
N ARG A 754 19.91 3.07 9.28
CA ARG A 754 19.47 4.42 9.67
C ARG A 754 18.77 4.44 11.03
N THR A 755 18.25 3.31 11.51
CA THR A 755 17.59 3.22 12.82
C THR A 755 18.56 3.32 14.00
N GLY A 756 19.87 3.13 13.75
CA GLY A 756 20.91 3.25 14.77
C GLY A 756 21.14 1.99 15.61
N LEU A 757 20.65 0.81 15.17
CA LEU A 757 21.00 -0.51 15.71
C LEU A 757 22.05 -1.19 14.82
N PRO A 758 23.36 -0.90 14.98
CA PRO A 758 24.39 -1.44 14.09
C PRO A 758 24.65 -2.93 14.38
N GLY A 759 24.92 -3.70 13.32
CA GLY A 759 25.45 -5.06 13.41
C GLY A 759 24.58 -6.12 12.72
N LEU A 760 25.23 -7.18 12.25
CA LEU A 760 24.58 -8.25 11.50
C LEU A 760 23.57 -9.05 12.33
N GLU A 761 23.85 -9.29 13.62
CA GLU A 761 22.94 -10.02 14.52
C GLU A 761 21.62 -9.27 14.74
N ALA A 762 21.71 -7.97 15.04
CA ALA A 762 20.54 -7.10 15.22
C ALA A 762 19.71 -7.02 13.93
N PHE A 763 20.38 -6.92 12.78
CA PHE A 763 19.74 -6.95 11.47
C PHE A 763 18.99 -8.27 11.21
N LEU A 764 19.64 -9.42 11.40
CA LEU A 764 19.02 -10.73 11.14
C LEU A 764 17.83 -10.97 12.08
N SER A 765 17.99 -10.67 13.37
CA SER A 765 16.90 -10.76 14.33
C SER A 765 15.71 -9.88 13.95
N THR A 766 15.97 -8.66 13.46
CA THR A 766 14.90 -7.76 13.02
C THR A 766 14.26 -8.22 11.71
N LEU A 767 15.04 -8.73 10.76
CA LEU A 767 14.54 -9.28 9.50
C LEU A 767 13.67 -10.52 9.72
N GLU A 768 14.01 -11.39 10.66
CA GLU A 768 13.26 -12.62 10.94
C GLU A 768 11.98 -12.36 11.75
N ASN A 769 12.04 -11.45 12.72
CA ASN A 769 10.91 -11.15 13.61
C ASN A 769 9.96 -10.09 13.02
N ALA A 770 10.48 -9.15 12.24
CA ALA A 770 9.77 -7.97 11.75
C ALA A 770 10.12 -7.61 10.29
N GLY A 771 10.52 -8.61 9.48
CA GLY A 771 10.87 -8.40 8.08
C GLY A 771 9.74 -7.80 7.25
N PRO A 772 10.07 -6.93 6.26
CA PRO A 772 9.05 -6.22 5.49
C PRO A 772 8.22 -7.16 4.62
N GLU A 773 6.93 -6.84 4.50
CA GLU A 773 6.06 -7.39 3.46
C GLU A 773 6.13 -6.49 2.22
N ILE A 774 6.73 -6.97 1.15
CA ILE A 774 6.70 -6.28 -0.15
C ILE A 774 5.28 -6.35 -0.68
N LYS A 775 4.63 -5.20 -0.83
CA LYS A 775 3.36 -5.09 -1.55
C LYS A 775 3.67 -4.84 -3.02
N ARG A 776 3.39 -5.81 -3.88
CA ARG A 776 3.52 -5.62 -5.34
C ARG A 776 2.27 -4.90 -5.84
N GLU A 777 2.44 -3.73 -6.46
CA GLU A 777 1.38 -3.13 -7.28
C GLU A 777 1.26 -3.96 -8.56
N MET A 778 0.22 -4.80 -8.64
CA MET A 778 0.01 -5.65 -9.80
C MET A 778 -0.39 -4.80 -11.00
N ASP A 779 0.48 -4.78 -12.01
CA ASP A 779 0.20 -4.09 -13.27
C ASP A 779 -0.96 -4.78 -13.99
N GLN A 780 -2.06 -4.05 -14.18
CA GLN A 780 -3.27 -4.55 -14.84
C GLN A 780 -3.06 -4.81 -16.34
N THR A 781 -1.94 -4.34 -16.91
CA THR A 781 -1.66 -4.48 -18.34
C THR A 781 -0.94 -5.78 -18.71
N ARG A 782 -0.42 -6.53 -17.74
CA ARG A 782 0.25 -7.82 -18.00
C ARG A 782 -0.76 -8.94 -18.21
N ASP A 783 -0.48 -9.80 -19.19
CA ASP A 783 -1.31 -10.96 -19.52
C ASP A 783 -1.01 -12.15 -18.58
N GLU A 784 -1.41 -12.02 -17.31
CA GLU A 784 -1.11 -12.99 -16.25
C GLU A 784 -2.34 -13.30 -15.38
N VAL A 785 -2.47 -14.55 -14.91
CA VAL A 785 -3.52 -14.95 -13.95
C VAL A 785 -3.28 -14.23 -12.63
N ARG A 786 -4.29 -13.54 -12.11
CA ARG A 786 -4.19 -12.77 -10.87
C ARG A 786 -4.81 -13.54 -9.70
N VAL A 787 -4.04 -13.78 -8.64
CA VAL A 787 -4.52 -14.45 -7.41
C VAL A 787 -4.44 -13.49 -6.23
N MET A 788 -5.57 -13.19 -5.59
CA MET A 788 -5.62 -12.21 -4.50
C MET A 788 -6.79 -12.43 -3.54
N THR A 789 -6.82 -11.67 -2.46
CA THR A 789 -7.97 -11.67 -1.55
C THR A 789 -9.12 -10.82 -2.09
N VAL A 790 -10.36 -11.11 -1.67
CA VAL A 790 -11.53 -10.28 -2.04
C VAL A 790 -11.34 -8.80 -1.64
N HIS A 791 -10.70 -8.52 -0.50
CA HIS A 791 -10.36 -7.15 -0.08
C HIS A 791 -9.43 -6.43 -1.06
N ALA A 792 -8.42 -7.15 -1.57
CA ALA A 792 -7.47 -6.60 -2.53
C ALA A 792 -8.09 -6.42 -3.93
N ALA A 793 -9.14 -7.19 -4.25
CA ALA A 793 -9.85 -7.11 -5.52
C ALA A 793 -10.87 -5.96 -5.59
N LYS A 794 -11.07 -5.19 -4.50
CA LYS A 794 -11.99 -4.05 -4.53
C LYS A 794 -11.54 -3.03 -5.58
N GLY A 795 -12.48 -2.56 -6.39
CA GLY A 795 -12.21 -1.70 -7.55
C GLY A 795 -11.70 -2.41 -8.80
N LEU A 796 -11.27 -3.68 -8.70
CA LEU A 796 -10.88 -4.50 -9.86
C LEU A 796 -12.09 -5.26 -10.43
N GLU A 797 -11.90 -5.79 -11.64
CA GLU A 797 -12.84 -6.63 -12.39
C GLU A 797 -12.09 -7.54 -13.36
N ALA A 798 -12.73 -8.65 -13.75
CA ALA A 798 -12.21 -9.58 -14.74
C ALA A 798 -13.34 -10.31 -15.48
N PRO A 799 -13.12 -10.71 -16.75
CA PRO A 799 -14.05 -11.57 -17.49
C PRO A 799 -14.41 -12.85 -16.75
N VAL A 800 -13.39 -13.52 -16.18
CA VAL A 800 -13.54 -14.80 -15.50
C VAL A 800 -13.04 -14.67 -14.07
N VAL A 801 -13.92 -14.98 -13.11
CA VAL A 801 -13.59 -14.95 -11.69
C VAL A 801 -13.80 -16.33 -11.07
N PHE A 802 -12.77 -16.86 -10.42
CA PHE A 802 -12.89 -17.98 -9.49
C PHE A 802 -13.06 -17.43 -8.08
N LEU A 803 -14.17 -17.74 -7.43
CA LEU A 803 -14.41 -17.45 -6.02
C LEU A 803 -14.23 -18.73 -5.20
N VAL A 804 -13.12 -18.81 -4.45
CA VAL A 804 -12.71 -20.01 -3.74
C VAL A 804 -13.02 -19.88 -2.25
N ASP A 805 -13.88 -20.75 -1.75
CA ASP A 805 -14.24 -20.85 -0.33
C ASP A 805 -13.40 -21.91 0.39
N GLY A 806 -12.61 -21.48 1.37
CA GLY A 806 -11.81 -22.38 2.20
C GLY A 806 -12.59 -23.08 3.33
N GLY A 807 -13.91 -22.90 3.41
CA GLY A 807 -14.80 -23.66 4.30
C GLY A 807 -14.64 -23.34 5.80
N SER A 808 -13.89 -22.30 6.14
CA SER A 808 -13.66 -21.87 7.52
C SER A 808 -14.75 -20.90 7.98
N ALA A 809 -15.12 -20.97 9.26
CA ALA A 809 -16.13 -20.08 9.83
C ALA A 809 -15.82 -18.59 9.59
N PRO A 810 -16.83 -17.72 9.48
CA PRO A 810 -16.68 -16.26 9.43
C PRO A 810 -15.91 -15.70 10.63
N PHE A 811 -16.18 -16.26 11.80
CA PHE A 811 -15.72 -15.75 13.07
C PHE A 811 -15.23 -16.88 13.99
N SER A 812 -14.27 -16.57 14.85
CA SER A 812 -13.80 -17.42 15.94
C SER A 812 -13.69 -16.58 17.20
N ASP A 813 -14.08 -17.13 18.34
CA ASP A 813 -14.01 -16.46 19.65
C ASP A 813 -12.57 -16.10 20.06
N GLN A 814 -11.56 -16.68 19.38
CA GLN A 814 -10.16 -16.30 19.53
C GLN A 814 -9.85 -14.92 18.93
N HIS A 815 -10.62 -14.47 17.93
CA HIS A 815 -10.45 -13.15 17.29
C HIS A 815 -11.21 -12.03 18.02
N LEU A 816 -11.91 -12.34 19.12
CA LEU A 816 -12.53 -11.31 19.95
C LEU A 816 -11.46 -10.40 20.55
N PRO A 817 -11.63 -9.07 20.45
CA PRO A 817 -10.71 -8.14 21.07
C PRO A 817 -10.66 -8.39 22.58
N ARG A 818 -9.46 -8.28 23.14
CA ARG A 818 -9.22 -8.27 24.59
C ARG A 818 -9.85 -7.04 25.21
N LEU A 819 -9.82 -5.90 24.55
CA LEU A 819 -10.51 -4.69 24.97
C LEU A 819 -11.87 -4.56 24.26
N MET A 820 -12.93 -5.01 24.92
CA MET A 820 -14.30 -4.96 24.41
C MET A 820 -14.90 -3.57 24.64
N ALA A 821 -15.42 -2.96 23.57
CA ALA A 821 -16.09 -1.67 23.67
C ALA A 821 -17.51 -1.82 24.26
N PHE A 822 -17.94 -0.85 25.05
CA PHE A 822 -19.32 -0.71 25.52
C PHE A 822 -19.75 0.77 25.52
N GLU A 823 -21.06 1.03 25.52
CA GLU A 823 -21.61 2.39 25.62
C GLU A 823 -22.03 2.68 27.06
N GLY A 824 -21.54 3.80 27.62
CA GLY A 824 -21.94 4.27 28.94
C GLY A 824 -23.36 4.84 28.94
N SER A 825 -24.16 4.42 29.92
CA SER A 825 -25.60 4.71 30.05
C SER A 825 -25.91 6.13 30.57
N GLY A 826 -24.90 6.90 31.00
CA GLY A 826 -25.00 8.34 31.19
C GLY A 826 -25.22 8.85 32.62
N ALA A 827 -25.06 8.04 33.66
CA ALA A 827 -25.18 8.51 35.05
C ALA A 827 -23.98 9.37 35.50
N GLU A 828 -22.75 8.92 35.25
CA GLU A 828 -21.52 9.66 35.59
C GLU A 828 -20.69 10.06 34.36
N TRP A 829 -20.82 9.31 33.25
CA TRP A 829 -20.12 9.62 32.01
C TRP A 829 -20.92 9.09 30.80
N LYS A 830 -20.77 9.77 29.66
CA LYS A 830 -21.38 9.39 28.38
C LYS A 830 -20.30 9.19 27.32
N GLY A 831 -20.41 8.07 26.60
CA GLY A 831 -19.53 7.74 25.48
C GLY A 831 -19.08 6.29 25.48
N LYS A 832 -18.11 6.01 24.62
CA LYS A 832 -17.51 4.69 24.40
C LYS A 832 -16.47 4.36 25.48
N GLY A 833 -16.54 3.16 26.03
CA GLY A 833 -15.68 2.67 27.11
C GLY A 833 -15.18 1.27 26.81
N TYR A 834 -14.26 0.77 27.63
CA TYR A 834 -13.57 -0.51 27.37
C TYR A 834 -13.52 -1.43 28.58
N LEU A 835 -13.72 -2.72 28.33
CA LEU A 835 -13.62 -3.81 29.31
C LEU A 835 -12.57 -4.80 28.85
N TRP A 836 -11.70 -5.24 29.77
CA TRP A 836 -10.65 -6.20 29.48
C TRP A 836 -11.07 -7.66 29.70
N ARG A 837 -10.86 -8.50 28.70
CA ARG A 837 -11.11 -9.94 28.69
C ARG A 837 -9.78 -10.71 28.84
N SER A 838 -9.39 -11.01 30.07
CA SER A 838 -8.12 -11.69 30.38
C SER A 838 -8.13 -13.18 30.01
N ALA A 839 -9.15 -13.94 30.43
CA ALA A 839 -9.27 -15.39 30.17
C ALA A 839 -10.74 -15.90 30.26
N SER A 840 -10.95 -17.23 30.25
CA SER A 840 -12.27 -17.88 30.26
C SER A 840 -13.00 -17.84 31.60
N ASP A 841 -12.31 -17.47 32.68
CA ASP A 841 -12.80 -17.40 34.06
C ASP A 841 -13.65 -16.14 34.35
N VAL A 842 -13.60 -15.14 33.47
CA VAL A 842 -14.40 -13.90 33.55
C VAL A 842 -15.57 -13.87 32.56
N ALA A 843 -15.92 -15.00 31.94
CA ALA A 843 -17.04 -15.11 31.01
C ALA A 843 -18.38 -14.85 31.71
N ASN A 844 -18.94 -13.67 31.49
CA ASN A 844 -20.19 -13.19 32.06
C ASN A 844 -21.19 -12.76 30.96
N GLY A 845 -22.41 -12.38 31.34
CA GLY A 845 -23.48 -12.00 30.43
C GLY A 845 -23.10 -10.85 29.50
N VAL A 846 -22.34 -9.87 29.99
CA VAL A 846 -21.84 -8.74 29.19
C VAL A 846 -20.86 -9.23 28.13
N SER A 847 -19.88 -10.06 28.51
CA SER A 847 -18.91 -10.62 27.57
C SER A 847 -19.55 -11.55 26.52
N ARG A 848 -20.59 -12.31 26.90
CA ARG A 848 -21.35 -13.17 25.98
C ARG A 848 -22.17 -12.33 24.99
N ALA A 849 -22.84 -11.27 25.45
CA ALA A 849 -23.58 -10.36 24.59
C ALA A 849 -22.66 -9.61 23.61
N ALA A 850 -21.51 -9.14 24.09
CA ALA A 850 -20.48 -8.51 23.24
C ALA A 850 -19.93 -9.51 22.20
N SER A 851 -19.68 -10.76 22.59
CA SER A 851 -19.26 -11.82 21.67
C SER A 851 -20.30 -12.10 20.59
N ALA A 852 -21.58 -12.23 20.98
CA ALA A 852 -22.67 -12.41 20.05
C ALA A 852 -22.76 -11.25 19.05
N ARG A 853 -22.69 -10.00 19.51
CA ARG A 853 -22.69 -8.81 18.65
C ARG A 853 -21.49 -8.78 17.70
N ALA A 854 -20.29 -9.10 18.17
CA ALA A 854 -19.09 -9.16 17.34
C ALA A 854 -19.20 -10.24 16.25
N ARG A 855 -19.77 -11.41 16.60
CA ARG A 855 -20.04 -12.48 15.65
C ARG A 855 -21.05 -12.05 14.59
N GLU A 856 -22.12 -11.37 14.99
CA GLU A 856 -23.12 -10.84 14.05
C GLU A 856 -22.50 -9.83 13.07
N LEU A 857 -21.70 -8.88 13.56
CA LEU A 857 -21.00 -7.90 12.71
C LEU A 857 -20.00 -8.58 11.75
N ALA A 858 -19.30 -9.62 12.21
CA ALA A 858 -18.39 -10.41 11.37
C ALA A 858 -19.16 -11.22 10.31
N ASP A 859 -20.32 -11.78 10.65
CA ASP A 859 -21.19 -12.47 9.69
C ASP A 859 -21.74 -11.49 8.64
N ASP A 860 -22.10 -10.27 9.04
CA ASP A 860 -22.56 -9.20 8.14
C ASP A 860 -21.45 -8.79 7.16
N GLU A 861 -20.23 -8.57 7.64
CA GLU A 861 -19.06 -8.30 6.79
C GLU A 861 -18.71 -9.49 5.87
N TYR A 862 -18.81 -10.72 6.36
CA TYR A 862 -18.56 -11.93 5.58
C TYR A 862 -19.50 -12.04 4.37
N ARG A 863 -20.74 -11.56 4.49
CA ARG A 863 -21.72 -11.51 3.39
C ARG A 863 -21.45 -10.36 2.43
N ARG A 864 -21.02 -9.20 2.92
CA ARG A 864 -20.58 -8.09 2.06
C ARG A 864 -19.36 -8.50 1.23
N LEU A 865 -18.43 -9.26 1.79
CA LEU A 865 -17.32 -9.86 1.05
C LEU A 865 -17.80 -10.84 -0.04
N LEU A 866 -18.78 -11.71 0.26
CA LEU A 866 -19.39 -12.56 -0.76
C LEU A 866 -19.97 -11.73 -1.91
N TYR A 867 -20.76 -10.70 -1.60
CA TYR A 867 -21.33 -9.79 -2.59
C TYR A 867 -20.26 -9.12 -3.45
N VAL A 868 -19.20 -8.58 -2.81
CA VAL A 868 -18.07 -7.96 -3.53
C VAL A 868 -17.38 -8.97 -4.45
N GLY A 869 -17.14 -10.19 -3.98
CA GLY A 869 -16.48 -11.25 -4.76
C GLY A 869 -17.29 -11.69 -5.97
N MET A 870 -18.59 -11.93 -5.81
CA MET A 870 -19.48 -12.31 -6.93
C MET A 870 -19.60 -11.21 -7.99
N THR A 871 -19.64 -9.94 -7.56
CA THR A 871 -19.78 -8.78 -8.46
C THR A 871 -18.46 -8.32 -9.11
N ARG A 872 -17.36 -9.07 -8.92
CA ARG A 872 -16.11 -8.85 -9.68
C ARG A 872 -16.15 -9.48 -11.08
N ALA A 873 -17.00 -10.49 -11.29
CA ALA A 873 -17.11 -11.19 -12.56
C ALA A 873 -17.87 -10.34 -13.59
N GLU A 874 -17.30 -10.21 -14.79
CA GLU A 874 -18.00 -9.60 -15.92
C GLU A 874 -18.88 -10.62 -16.65
N ASP A 875 -18.38 -11.83 -16.91
CA ASP A 875 -19.03 -12.83 -17.77
C ASP A 875 -19.19 -14.19 -17.10
N ARG A 876 -18.12 -14.72 -16.47
CA ARG A 876 -18.08 -16.07 -15.90
C ARG A 876 -17.70 -16.00 -14.42
N LEU A 877 -18.55 -16.55 -13.54
CA LEU A 877 -18.25 -16.72 -12.12
C LEU A 877 -18.19 -18.22 -11.79
N ILE A 878 -17.05 -18.69 -11.30
CA ILE A 878 -16.87 -20.08 -10.86
C ILE A 878 -16.76 -20.06 -9.33
N VAL A 879 -17.70 -20.70 -8.64
CA VAL A 879 -17.69 -20.84 -7.19
C VAL A 879 -17.26 -22.26 -6.83
N CYS A 880 -16.13 -22.38 -6.16
CA CYS A 880 -15.58 -23.67 -5.74
C CYS A 880 -15.05 -23.57 -4.30
N GLY A 881 -14.69 -24.69 -3.69
CA GLY A 881 -14.17 -24.66 -2.33
C GLY A 881 -13.70 -26.01 -1.81
N TYR A 882 -13.16 -25.98 -0.60
CA TYR A 882 -12.72 -27.17 0.12
C TYR A 882 -13.06 -27.07 1.60
N HIS A 883 -13.11 -28.22 2.28
CA HIS A 883 -13.38 -28.32 3.70
C HIS A 883 -12.53 -29.41 4.37
N GLY A 884 -12.47 -29.38 5.70
CA GLY A 884 -11.77 -30.39 6.49
C GLY A 884 -12.54 -31.71 6.58
N LYS A 885 -12.28 -32.51 7.63
CA LYS A 885 -12.99 -33.77 7.87
C LYS A 885 -14.50 -33.59 8.17
N ARG A 886 -14.90 -32.41 8.67
CA ARG A 886 -16.30 -32.08 8.95
C ARG A 886 -16.92 -31.42 7.73
N ALA A 887 -18.17 -31.77 7.45
CA ALA A 887 -18.96 -31.11 6.42
C ALA A 887 -18.96 -29.58 6.61
N PRO A 888 -18.98 -28.80 5.52
CA PRO A 888 -18.96 -27.35 5.60
C PRO A 888 -20.21 -26.84 6.32
N SER A 889 -20.06 -25.78 7.12
CA SER A 889 -21.20 -25.16 7.80
C SER A 889 -22.17 -24.55 6.79
N THR A 890 -23.46 -24.52 7.12
CA THR A 890 -24.49 -23.93 6.24
C THR A 890 -24.31 -22.44 5.96
N GLY A 891 -23.44 -21.76 6.70
CA GLY A 891 -23.14 -20.34 6.55
C GLY A 891 -21.88 -20.02 5.72
N THR A 892 -21.21 -21.00 5.10
CA THR A 892 -20.05 -20.69 4.23
C THR A 892 -20.49 -20.14 2.88
N TRP A 893 -19.62 -19.38 2.18
CA TRP A 893 -19.89 -18.82 0.86
C TRP A 893 -20.38 -19.88 -0.13
N HIS A 894 -19.68 -21.01 -0.21
CA HIS A 894 -20.05 -22.12 -1.08
C HIS A 894 -21.44 -22.66 -0.75
N SER A 895 -21.75 -22.84 0.55
CA SER A 895 -23.04 -23.36 1.01
C SER A 895 -24.19 -22.39 0.73
N ILE A 896 -23.97 -21.08 0.95
CA ILE A 896 -24.93 -20.00 0.68
C ILE A 896 -25.27 -19.97 -0.81
N VAL A 897 -24.26 -19.96 -1.69
CA VAL A 897 -24.48 -19.91 -3.14
C VAL A 897 -25.12 -21.21 -3.65
N SER A 898 -24.64 -22.36 -3.17
CA SER A 898 -25.19 -23.67 -3.55
C SER A 898 -26.68 -23.79 -3.20
N ARG A 899 -27.07 -23.36 -1.99
CA ARG A 899 -28.48 -23.39 -1.56
C ARG A 899 -29.39 -22.56 -2.46
N ALA A 900 -28.93 -21.41 -2.93
CA ALA A 900 -29.71 -20.50 -3.75
C ALA A 900 -29.84 -20.96 -5.22
N LEU A 901 -28.77 -21.55 -5.79
CA LEU A 901 -28.70 -21.84 -7.22
C LEU A 901 -28.95 -23.31 -7.58
N LEU A 902 -28.64 -24.30 -6.73
CA LEU A 902 -28.79 -25.72 -7.10
C LEU A 902 -30.24 -26.12 -7.42
N GLY A 903 -31.23 -25.51 -6.73
CA GLY A 903 -32.66 -25.75 -6.95
C GLY A 903 -33.32 -24.79 -7.95
N ALA A 904 -32.54 -23.95 -8.63
CA ALA A 904 -33.08 -22.99 -9.60
C ALA A 904 -33.44 -23.69 -10.92
N PRO A 905 -34.60 -23.39 -11.55
CA PRO A 905 -34.96 -23.97 -12.83
C PRO A 905 -33.97 -23.60 -13.96
N GLU A 906 -33.22 -22.52 -13.79
CA GLU A 906 -32.19 -22.04 -14.71
C GLU A 906 -30.81 -22.71 -14.48
N SER A 907 -30.72 -23.66 -13.54
CA SER A 907 -29.51 -24.42 -13.26
C SER A 907 -29.55 -25.79 -13.93
N ALA A 908 -28.47 -26.12 -14.64
CA ALA A 908 -28.28 -27.42 -15.29
C ALA A 908 -27.00 -28.12 -14.80
N GLU A 909 -27.08 -29.42 -14.62
CA GLU A 909 -25.92 -30.26 -14.30
C GLU A 909 -25.06 -30.49 -15.56
N ARG A 910 -23.73 -30.40 -15.39
CA ARG A 910 -22.73 -30.62 -16.42
C ARG A 910 -21.56 -31.42 -15.85
N ARG A 911 -20.76 -32.03 -16.73
CA ARG A 911 -19.52 -32.71 -16.33
C ARG A 911 -18.44 -31.68 -16.00
N HIS A 912 -17.68 -31.92 -14.95
CA HIS A 912 -16.57 -31.07 -14.54
C HIS A 912 -15.49 -31.04 -15.64
N PRO A 913 -14.93 -29.86 -15.96
CA PRO A 913 -14.04 -29.68 -17.10
C PRO A 913 -12.72 -30.46 -17.01
N ALA A 914 -12.23 -30.77 -15.80
CA ALA A 914 -10.98 -31.52 -15.59
C ALA A 914 -11.20 -33.00 -15.21
N THR A 915 -12.39 -33.36 -14.71
CA THR A 915 -12.68 -34.69 -14.16
C THR A 915 -14.08 -35.10 -14.58
N ALA A 916 -14.21 -35.85 -15.68
CA ALA A 916 -15.50 -36.17 -16.29
C ALA A 916 -16.50 -36.89 -15.37
N GLU A 917 -16.05 -37.42 -14.23
CA GLU A 917 -16.82 -38.12 -13.21
C GLU A 917 -17.48 -37.20 -12.16
N VAL A 918 -17.05 -35.94 -12.05
CA VAL A 918 -17.59 -34.98 -11.08
C VAL A 918 -18.65 -34.11 -11.76
N ALA A 919 -19.83 -34.00 -11.16
CA ALA A 919 -20.89 -33.11 -11.63
C ALA A 919 -20.66 -31.67 -11.13
N VAL A 920 -20.86 -30.69 -12.01
CA VAL A 920 -20.91 -29.25 -11.70
C VAL A 920 -22.26 -28.69 -12.11
N HIS A 921 -22.72 -27.64 -11.44
CA HIS A 921 -23.99 -27.00 -11.76
C HIS A 921 -23.77 -25.64 -12.39
N ARG A 922 -24.35 -25.40 -13.55
CA ARG A 922 -24.28 -24.11 -14.24
C ARG A 922 -25.63 -23.42 -14.21
N PHE A 923 -25.67 -22.24 -13.60
CA PHE A 923 -26.79 -21.31 -13.64
C PHE A 923 -26.61 -20.34 -14.80
N HIS A 924 -27.60 -20.24 -15.68
CA HIS A 924 -27.68 -19.22 -16.72
C HIS A 924 -29.14 -19.00 -17.17
N MET A 925 -29.52 -17.75 -17.40
CA MET A 925 -30.82 -17.33 -17.92
C MET A 925 -30.77 -17.07 -19.44
N THR A 926 -29.63 -16.59 -19.94
CA THR A 926 -29.46 -16.28 -21.36
C THR A 926 -29.14 -17.55 -22.17
N ARG A 927 -29.58 -17.59 -23.44
CA ARG A 927 -29.19 -18.67 -24.36
C ARG A 927 -27.77 -18.40 -24.84
N LEU A 928 -26.83 -19.26 -24.46
CA LEU A 928 -25.47 -19.27 -25.01
C LEU A 928 -25.55 -19.58 -26.51
N PRO A 929 -25.30 -18.61 -27.42
CA PRO A 929 -25.29 -18.92 -28.84
C PRO A 929 -24.15 -19.92 -29.12
N PRO A 930 -24.33 -20.90 -30.03
CA PRO A 930 -23.21 -21.68 -30.52
C PRO A 930 -22.26 -20.71 -31.23
N VAL A 931 -21.21 -20.30 -30.54
CA VAL A 931 -20.19 -19.46 -31.16
C VAL A 931 -19.50 -20.34 -32.18
N ALA A 932 -19.81 -20.11 -33.46
CA ALA A 932 -19.04 -20.71 -34.54
C ALA A 932 -17.58 -20.33 -34.30
N PHE A 933 -16.71 -21.33 -34.18
CA PHE A 933 -15.28 -21.11 -34.30
C PHE A 933 -15.09 -20.40 -35.63
N ALA A 934 -14.95 -19.08 -35.60
CA ALA A 934 -14.38 -18.38 -36.72
C ALA A 934 -12.95 -18.94 -36.82
N ARG A 935 -12.76 -19.92 -37.71
CA ARG A 935 -11.50 -20.11 -38.42
C ARG A 935 -11.27 -18.81 -39.19
N ALA A 936 -10.95 -17.74 -38.46
CA ALA A 936 -10.29 -16.59 -39.01
C ALA A 936 -8.83 -17.01 -39.10
N ASP A 937 -8.32 -16.94 -40.34
CA ASP A 937 -7.04 -17.34 -40.86
C ASP A 937 -6.02 -17.78 -39.82
N GLU A 938 -5.55 -19.02 -40.01
CA GLU A 938 -4.33 -19.53 -39.41
C GLU A 938 -3.30 -18.42 -39.36
N THR A 939 -3.14 -17.82 -38.17
CA THR A 939 -1.86 -17.24 -37.79
C THR A 939 -0.88 -18.37 -37.99
N THR A 940 -0.11 -18.25 -39.07
CA THR A 940 0.99 -19.12 -39.45
C THR A 940 1.62 -19.66 -38.17
N PRO A 941 1.67 -20.99 -37.96
CA PRO A 941 2.37 -21.53 -36.81
C PRO A 941 3.77 -20.93 -36.83
N PHE A 942 4.15 -20.25 -35.73
CA PHE A 942 5.55 -19.94 -35.51
C PHE A 942 6.24 -21.29 -35.38
N ASP A 943 6.78 -21.73 -36.50
CA ASP A 943 7.61 -22.90 -36.61
C ASP A 943 8.84 -22.64 -35.74
N HIS A 944 8.95 -23.39 -34.65
CA HIS A 944 10.18 -23.39 -33.89
C HIS A 944 11.27 -24.00 -34.78
N ALA A 945 12.25 -23.16 -35.07
CA ALA A 945 13.54 -23.46 -35.68
C ALA A 945 13.56 -23.58 -37.22
N ALA A 946 13.46 -22.43 -37.90
CA ALA A 946 14.52 -22.15 -38.87
C ALA A 946 15.86 -22.24 -38.10
N PRO A 947 16.89 -22.94 -38.60
CA PRO A 947 18.19 -22.94 -37.94
C PRO A 947 18.58 -21.49 -37.68
N LEU A 948 18.84 -21.17 -36.41
CA LEU A 948 19.30 -19.85 -36.03
C LEU A 948 20.45 -19.50 -36.99
N PRO A 949 20.40 -18.35 -37.69
CA PRO A 949 21.43 -18.03 -38.68
C PRO A 949 22.81 -18.18 -38.03
N ASP A 950 23.76 -18.81 -38.73
CA ASP A 950 25.10 -19.13 -38.20
C ASP A 950 25.81 -17.92 -37.54
N GLY A 951 25.42 -16.70 -37.92
CA GLY A 951 25.88 -15.45 -37.29
C GLY A 951 25.54 -15.30 -35.81
N LEU A 952 24.50 -15.99 -35.29
CA LEU A 952 24.14 -16.00 -33.87
C LEU A 952 25.06 -16.88 -33.01
N PHE A 953 25.77 -17.82 -33.65
CA PHE A 953 26.78 -18.66 -33.01
C PHE A 953 28.20 -18.11 -33.19
N ARG A 954 28.35 -17.00 -33.91
CA ARG A 954 29.61 -16.26 -34.01
C ARG A 954 29.67 -15.21 -32.91
N PRO A 955 30.86 -14.91 -32.37
CA PRO A 955 31.03 -13.77 -31.48
C PRO A 955 30.50 -12.52 -32.16
N VAL A 956 29.60 -11.80 -31.48
CA VAL A 956 29.15 -10.48 -31.95
C VAL A 956 30.39 -9.63 -32.20
N PRO A 957 30.52 -8.96 -33.36
CA PRO A 957 31.63 -8.05 -33.57
C PRO A 957 31.73 -7.08 -32.38
N PRO A 958 32.94 -6.72 -31.95
CA PRO A 958 33.13 -5.85 -30.80
C PRO A 958 32.25 -4.62 -30.96
N TYR A 959 31.54 -4.26 -29.89
CA TYR A 959 30.67 -3.10 -29.83
C TYR A 959 31.42 -1.88 -30.38
N GLU A 960 30.99 -1.33 -31.51
CA GLU A 960 31.49 -0.03 -31.94
C GLU A 960 31.00 0.99 -30.93
N GLU A 961 31.92 1.55 -30.16
CA GLU A 961 31.61 2.64 -29.24
C GLU A 961 30.87 3.74 -30.01
N LEU A 962 29.64 4.05 -29.58
CA LEU A 962 28.91 5.20 -30.06
C LEU A 962 29.84 6.41 -29.95
N PRO A 963 30.13 7.12 -31.06
CA PRO A 963 31.13 8.17 -31.06
C PRO A 963 30.72 9.23 -30.04
N ARG A 964 31.52 9.39 -28.98
CA ARG A 964 31.33 10.47 -28.00
C ARG A 964 31.28 11.82 -28.76
N PRO A 965 30.34 12.72 -28.43
CA PRO A 965 30.28 14.03 -29.09
C PRO A 965 31.63 14.72 -28.96
N LEU A 966 32.19 15.16 -30.08
CA LEU A 966 33.43 15.93 -30.09
C LEU A 966 33.11 17.33 -29.54
N SER A 967 33.72 17.68 -28.41
CA SER A 967 33.71 19.06 -27.95
C SER A 967 34.75 19.86 -28.76
N PRO A 968 34.41 21.04 -29.29
CA PRO A 968 35.34 21.87 -30.06
C PRO A 968 36.64 22.22 -29.31
N SER A 969 36.61 22.30 -27.99
CA SER A 969 37.78 22.52 -27.13
C SER A 969 38.67 21.28 -26.96
N GLY A 970 38.13 20.06 -27.15
CA GLY A 970 38.87 18.79 -27.07
C GLY A 970 39.32 18.22 -28.41
N ALA A 971 38.91 18.83 -29.54
CA ALA A 971 39.20 18.34 -30.89
C ALA A 971 40.71 18.35 -31.25
N SER A 972 41.53 19.13 -30.54
CA SER A 972 42.99 19.21 -30.72
C SER A 972 43.69 17.88 -30.41
N ALA A 973 43.15 17.07 -29.50
CA ALA A 973 43.72 15.78 -29.10
C ALA A 973 43.70 14.72 -30.22
N LEU A 974 42.96 14.97 -31.32
CA LEU A 974 42.89 14.07 -32.48
C LEU A 974 43.91 14.39 -33.58
N ILE A 975 44.66 15.51 -33.46
CA ILE A 975 45.57 16.01 -34.51
C ILE A 975 47.05 15.84 -34.12
N GLU A 976 47.42 15.77 -32.84
CA GLU A 976 48.83 15.70 -32.39
C GLU A 976 49.13 14.42 -31.59
N GLU A 977 50.02 13.56 -32.14
CA GLU A 977 50.59 12.37 -31.48
C GLU A 977 51.83 12.68 -30.60
N THR A 978 52.11 13.95 -30.31
CA THR A 978 53.33 14.34 -29.58
C THR A 978 53.06 15.33 -28.44
N SER A 979 53.15 14.80 -27.22
CA SER A 979 53.55 15.42 -25.94
C SER A 979 53.47 16.95 -25.81
N GLN A 980 52.29 17.48 -25.48
CA GLN A 980 52.15 18.67 -24.62
C GLN A 980 50.98 18.47 -23.66
N SER A 981 51.20 18.71 -22.37
CA SER A 981 50.20 18.59 -21.31
C SER A 981 49.15 19.69 -21.42
N LEU A 982 47.94 19.32 -21.83
CA LEU A 982 46.74 20.13 -21.66
C LEU A 982 46.15 19.90 -20.25
N PRO A 983 45.54 20.91 -19.61
CA PRO A 983 44.88 20.72 -18.33
C PRO A 983 43.68 19.78 -18.47
N ASP A 984 43.63 18.80 -17.57
CA ASP A 984 42.56 17.83 -17.31
C ASP A 984 41.17 18.20 -17.86
N THR A 985 40.69 17.43 -18.83
CA THR A 985 39.28 17.42 -19.25
C THR A 985 38.47 16.58 -18.25
N ARG A 986 38.22 17.12 -17.05
CA ARG A 986 37.33 16.50 -16.06
C ARG A 986 35.88 16.94 -16.27
N SER A 987 34.96 15.97 -16.16
CA SER A 987 33.52 16.18 -16.27
C SER A 987 32.94 16.59 -14.90
N PRO A 988 32.23 17.72 -14.79
CA PRO A 988 31.70 18.20 -13.50
C PRO A 988 30.52 17.39 -12.94
N VAL A 989 30.16 16.27 -13.57
CA VAL A 989 29.07 15.39 -13.13
C VAL A 989 29.58 14.14 -12.43
N LEU A 990 30.86 13.79 -12.55
CA LEU A 990 31.38 12.49 -12.11
C LEU A 990 32.58 12.52 -11.15
N ASP A 991 33.22 13.68 -10.92
CA ASP A 991 34.37 13.79 -10.02
C ASP A 991 34.15 14.79 -8.89
N ALA A 992 34.65 14.43 -7.69
CA ALA A 992 34.55 15.24 -6.47
C ALA A 992 35.19 16.64 -6.64
N VAL A 993 34.51 17.65 -6.08
CA VAL A 993 34.83 19.08 -6.22
C VAL A 993 36.21 19.40 -5.65
N ALA A 994 37.19 19.65 -6.52
CA ALA A 994 38.41 20.37 -6.18
C ALA A 994 38.22 21.85 -6.57
N GLU A 995 38.56 22.79 -5.68
CA GLU A 995 38.40 24.22 -5.93
C GLU A 995 39.22 24.67 -7.16
N PRO A 996 38.61 25.39 -8.12
CA PRO A 996 39.32 25.89 -9.30
C PRO A 996 40.37 26.93 -8.90
N GLY A 997 41.57 26.86 -9.47
CA GLY A 997 42.64 27.84 -9.21
C GLY A 997 42.25 29.29 -9.57
N PHE A 998 42.88 30.27 -8.92
CA PHE A 998 42.56 31.71 -9.03
C PHE A 998 42.42 32.24 -10.47
N ALA A 999 43.27 31.81 -11.40
CA ALA A 999 43.20 32.23 -12.81
C ALA A 999 41.91 31.77 -13.52
N VAL A 1000 41.39 30.59 -13.17
CA VAL A 1000 40.13 30.04 -13.74
C VAL A 1000 38.93 30.77 -13.15
N MET A 1001 38.93 31.01 -11.84
CA MET A 1001 37.88 31.80 -11.17
C MET A 1001 37.79 33.21 -11.75
N ARG A 1002 38.94 33.85 -11.98
CA ARG A 1002 39.01 35.16 -12.62
C ARG A 1002 38.44 35.13 -14.03
N GLY A 1003 38.86 34.19 -14.86
CA GLY A 1003 38.38 34.10 -16.24
C GLY A 1003 36.86 33.90 -16.33
N LEU A 1004 36.30 33.03 -15.49
CA LEU A 1004 34.85 32.80 -15.41
C LEU A 1004 34.08 34.06 -15.03
N ALA A 1005 34.61 34.87 -14.10
CA ALA A 1005 33.97 36.13 -13.73
C ALA A 1005 34.00 37.17 -14.85
N LEU A 1006 35.14 37.34 -15.56
CA LEU A 1006 35.22 38.26 -16.70
C LEU A 1006 34.28 37.85 -17.84
N HIS A 1007 34.21 36.55 -18.18
CA HIS A 1007 33.27 36.04 -19.18
C HIS A 1007 31.82 36.35 -18.78
N LYS A 1008 31.47 36.11 -17.50
CA LYS A 1008 30.12 36.39 -17.00
C LYS A 1008 29.77 37.87 -17.07
N LEU A 1009 30.70 38.76 -16.75
CA LEU A 1009 30.48 40.21 -16.86
C LEU A 1009 30.28 40.64 -18.33
N LEU A 1010 31.12 40.15 -19.25
CA LEU A 1010 30.97 40.41 -20.70
C LEU A 1010 29.67 39.82 -21.28
N GLN A 1011 29.15 38.74 -20.67
CA GLN A 1011 27.82 38.19 -21.00
C GLN A 1011 26.69 39.12 -20.54
N MET A 1012 26.71 39.59 -19.29
CA MET A 1012 25.56 40.24 -18.65
C MET A 1012 25.48 41.75 -18.89
N LEU A 1013 26.61 42.46 -18.78
CA LEU A 1013 26.64 43.93 -18.79
C LEU A 1013 26.10 44.58 -20.07
N PRO A 1014 26.25 44.00 -21.28
CA PRO A 1014 25.67 44.58 -22.50
C PRO A 1014 24.14 44.71 -22.48
N GLY A 1015 23.45 43.90 -21.67
CA GLY A 1015 21.99 44.00 -21.47
C GLY A 1015 21.56 45.04 -20.43
N ILE A 1016 22.52 45.71 -19.77
CA ILE A 1016 22.31 46.74 -18.76
C ILE A 1016 22.60 48.11 -19.38
N GLY A 1017 21.85 49.14 -18.99
CA GLY A 1017 22.04 50.52 -19.45
C GLY A 1017 23.44 51.05 -19.11
N GLU A 1018 24.05 51.86 -19.99
CA GLU A 1018 25.45 52.29 -19.88
C GLU A 1018 25.80 52.91 -18.53
N ASP A 1019 24.90 53.74 -17.98
CA ASP A 1019 25.07 54.41 -16.69
C ASP A 1019 25.06 53.45 -15.48
N GLU A 1020 24.46 52.27 -15.62
CA GLU A 1020 24.32 51.28 -14.55
C GLU A 1020 25.38 50.17 -14.59
N ARG A 1021 26.13 50.05 -15.69
CA ARG A 1021 27.13 48.98 -15.89
C ARG A 1021 28.24 48.97 -14.83
N PRO A 1022 28.86 50.10 -14.43
CA PRO A 1022 29.91 50.09 -13.42
C PRO A 1022 29.42 49.54 -12.07
N ASN A 1023 28.28 50.05 -11.59
CA ASN A 1023 27.67 49.61 -10.33
C ASN A 1023 27.21 48.14 -10.37
N ALA A 1024 26.75 47.64 -11.52
CA ALA A 1024 26.40 46.23 -11.67
C ALA A 1024 27.64 45.32 -11.67
N ALA A 1025 28.72 45.74 -12.33
CA ALA A 1025 29.98 45.00 -12.39
C ALA A 1025 30.66 44.92 -11.01
N GLU A 1026 30.70 46.04 -10.27
CA GLU A 1026 31.23 46.09 -8.90
C GLU A 1026 30.46 45.16 -7.95
N ARG A 1027 29.12 45.22 -7.97
CA ARG A 1027 28.29 44.32 -7.14
C ARG A 1027 28.53 42.85 -7.44
N TYR A 1028 28.71 42.50 -8.71
CA TYR A 1028 29.01 41.12 -9.11
C TYR A 1028 30.40 40.70 -8.65
N LEU A 1029 31.44 41.51 -8.86
CA LEU A 1029 32.82 41.21 -8.43
C LEU A 1029 32.96 41.17 -6.91
N ALA A 1030 32.20 41.97 -6.16
CA ALA A 1030 32.16 41.91 -4.70
C ALA A 1030 31.67 40.55 -4.17
N ARG A 1031 30.81 39.86 -4.95
CA ARG A 1031 30.25 38.55 -4.58
C ARG A 1031 31.04 37.38 -5.18
N ALA A 1032 31.41 37.47 -6.45
CA ALA A 1032 32.12 36.41 -7.18
C ALA A 1032 33.63 36.39 -6.90
N GLY A 1033 34.21 37.51 -6.45
CA GLY A 1033 35.62 37.64 -6.09
C GLY A 1033 35.81 38.12 -4.65
N ALA A 1034 34.95 37.69 -3.72
CA ALA A 1034 35.03 38.10 -2.30
C ALA A 1034 36.41 37.83 -1.68
N ASP A 1035 37.05 36.73 -2.09
CA ASP A 1035 38.37 36.28 -1.62
C ASP A 1035 39.54 36.84 -2.45
N TRP A 1036 39.28 37.75 -3.40
CA TRP A 1036 40.33 38.33 -4.25
C TRP A 1036 40.91 39.62 -3.64
N PRO A 1037 42.21 39.89 -3.83
CA PRO A 1037 42.80 41.18 -3.50
C PRO A 1037 42.01 42.33 -4.17
N ALA A 1038 41.80 43.44 -3.47
CA ALA A 1038 41.04 44.58 -3.98
C ALA A 1038 41.60 45.07 -5.33
N GLU A 1039 42.93 45.18 -5.45
CA GLU A 1039 43.61 45.56 -6.70
C GLU A 1039 43.27 44.63 -7.89
N GLU A 1040 43.04 43.34 -7.65
CA GLU A 1040 42.71 42.39 -8.72
C GLU A 1040 41.24 42.48 -9.15
N ARG A 1041 40.33 42.88 -8.24
CA ARG A 1041 38.95 43.23 -8.57
C ARG A 1041 38.88 44.51 -9.39
N ASP A 1042 39.66 45.52 -9.00
CA ASP A 1042 39.72 46.81 -9.72
C ASP A 1042 40.28 46.63 -11.13
N LYS A 1043 41.36 45.87 -11.30
CA LYS A 1043 41.90 45.51 -12.62
C LYS A 1043 40.91 44.72 -13.49
N ALA A 1044 40.14 43.80 -12.89
CA ALA A 1044 39.12 43.04 -13.63
C ALA A 1044 37.97 43.94 -14.08
N LEU A 1045 37.54 44.88 -13.23
CA LEU A 1045 36.53 45.88 -13.54
C LEU A 1045 36.99 46.80 -14.68
N GLU A 1046 38.20 47.35 -14.58
CA GLU A 1046 38.81 48.22 -15.60
C GLU A 1046 38.95 47.50 -16.95
N ALA A 1047 39.40 46.24 -16.94
CA ALA A 1047 39.51 45.43 -18.15
C ALA A 1047 38.16 45.21 -18.85
N VAL A 1048 37.09 44.92 -18.09
CA VAL A 1048 35.76 44.71 -18.68
C VAL A 1048 35.17 46.02 -19.20
N LEU A 1049 35.26 47.11 -18.43
CA LEU A 1049 34.71 48.40 -18.83
C LEU A 1049 35.45 48.99 -20.04
N SER A 1050 36.78 48.85 -20.09
CA SER A 1050 37.57 49.28 -21.26
C SER A 1050 37.14 48.53 -22.54
N ILE A 1051 36.91 47.22 -22.47
CA ILE A 1051 36.39 46.43 -23.60
C ILE A 1051 34.99 46.91 -24.03
N LEU A 1052 34.09 47.15 -23.09
CA LEU A 1052 32.72 47.58 -23.41
C LEU A 1052 32.64 49.01 -23.95
N SER A 1053 33.58 49.87 -23.55
CA SER A 1053 33.67 51.27 -24.00
C SER A 1053 34.44 51.47 -25.32
N ASP A 1054 35.18 50.45 -25.77
CA ASP A 1054 35.96 50.54 -27.02
C ASP A 1054 35.05 50.46 -28.24
N SER A 1055 35.04 51.53 -29.04
CA SER A 1055 34.21 51.65 -30.24
C SER A 1055 34.48 50.57 -31.28
N ARG A 1056 35.68 49.96 -31.28
CA ARG A 1056 36.03 48.84 -32.18
C ARG A 1056 35.21 47.58 -31.87
N PHE A 1057 34.72 47.43 -30.64
CA PHE A 1057 33.93 46.27 -30.22
C PHE A 1057 32.42 46.56 -30.15
N GLY A 1058 31.98 47.78 -30.47
CA GLY A 1058 30.57 48.20 -30.36
C GLY A 1058 29.59 47.30 -31.13
N ALA A 1059 29.97 46.80 -32.32
CA ALA A 1059 29.14 45.86 -33.08
C ALA A 1059 28.98 44.50 -32.36
N LEU A 1060 30.02 44.03 -31.65
CA LEU A 1060 30.04 42.76 -30.91
C LEU A 1060 29.18 42.82 -29.66
N PHE A 1061 29.06 43.99 -29.03
CA PHE A 1061 28.29 44.20 -27.82
C PHE A 1061 26.94 44.90 -28.05
N SER A 1062 26.51 45.03 -29.30
CA SER A 1062 25.19 45.56 -29.67
C SER A 1062 24.04 44.70 -29.11
N PRO A 1063 22.82 45.27 -28.92
CA PRO A 1063 21.64 44.50 -28.50
C PRO A 1063 21.25 43.36 -29.44
N SER A 1064 21.70 43.43 -30.71
CA SER A 1064 21.50 42.39 -31.73
C SER A 1064 22.47 41.20 -31.61
N SER A 1065 23.49 41.27 -30.75
CA SER A 1065 24.38 40.13 -30.50
C SER A 1065 23.86 39.24 -29.39
N ARG A 1066 24.16 37.95 -29.49
CA ARG A 1066 23.79 36.94 -28.49
C ARG A 1066 25.05 36.44 -27.82
N ALA A 1067 25.04 36.40 -26.50
CA ALA A 1067 26.08 35.74 -25.74
C ALA A 1067 25.71 34.26 -25.51
N GLU A 1068 26.72 33.41 -25.38
CA GLU A 1068 26.57 32.03 -24.86
C GLU A 1068 25.64 31.14 -25.72
N VAL A 1069 25.85 31.18 -27.04
CA VAL A 1069 25.03 30.46 -28.02
C VAL A 1069 25.48 29.00 -28.09
N ALA A 1070 24.60 28.09 -27.65
CA ALA A 1070 24.80 26.66 -27.83
C ALA A 1070 24.64 26.27 -29.31
N VAL A 1071 25.60 25.55 -29.85
CA VAL A 1071 25.61 25.03 -31.22
C VAL A 1071 25.86 23.54 -31.22
N MET A 1072 25.07 22.82 -32.02
CA MET A 1072 25.20 21.38 -32.21
C MET A 1072 25.00 21.05 -33.68
N GLY A 1073 25.78 20.11 -34.18
CA GLY A 1073 25.62 19.59 -35.53
C GLY A 1073 26.54 18.41 -35.79
N SER A 1074 26.56 17.93 -37.03
CA SER A 1074 27.38 16.80 -37.42
C SER A 1074 28.38 17.22 -38.48
N LEU A 1075 29.62 16.73 -38.37
CA LEU A 1075 30.68 16.95 -39.35
C LEU A 1075 31.33 15.61 -39.69
N ASP A 1076 31.63 15.40 -40.97
CA ASP A 1076 32.44 14.25 -41.40
C ASP A 1076 33.91 14.50 -41.04
N VAL A 1077 34.48 13.62 -40.22
CA VAL A 1077 35.89 13.64 -39.83
C VAL A 1077 36.50 12.31 -40.25
N LYS A 1078 37.37 12.32 -41.26
CA LYS A 1078 38.06 11.13 -41.79
C LYS A 1078 37.10 10.00 -42.20
N GLY A 1079 35.97 10.32 -42.83
CA GLY A 1079 34.99 9.34 -43.32
C GLY A 1079 34.00 8.85 -42.27
N THR A 1080 33.99 9.44 -41.08
CA THR A 1080 33.05 9.12 -39.99
C THR A 1080 32.27 10.37 -39.60
N LEU A 1081 30.93 10.28 -39.64
CA LEU A 1081 30.05 11.37 -39.19
C LEU A 1081 30.13 11.50 -37.66
N ARG A 1082 30.73 12.59 -37.17
CA ARG A 1082 30.86 12.88 -35.74
C ARG A 1082 29.86 13.96 -35.33
N SER A 1083 29.17 13.76 -34.20
CA SER A 1083 28.40 14.83 -33.57
C SER A 1083 29.33 15.80 -32.85
N ILE A 1084 29.16 17.09 -33.10
CA ILE A 1084 29.91 18.18 -32.48
C ILE A 1084 28.93 19.02 -31.67
N SER A 1085 29.26 19.31 -30.41
CA SER A 1085 28.47 20.18 -29.53
C SER A 1085 29.39 21.15 -28.83
N GLY A 1086 29.08 22.45 -28.88
CA GLY A 1086 29.86 23.48 -28.21
C GLY A 1086 29.06 24.75 -27.95
N LYS A 1087 29.71 25.71 -27.32
CA LYS A 1087 29.10 26.96 -26.89
C LYS A 1087 29.97 28.13 -27.33
N ILE A 1088 29.37 29.07 -28.04
CA ILE A 1088 30.04 30.26 -28.56
C ILE A 1088 29.84 31.40 -27.56
N ASP A 1089 30.92 31.98 -27.06
CA ASP A 1089 30.85 33.08 -26.08
C ASP A 1089 30.05 34.28 -26.62
N ARG A 1090 30.27 34.65 -27.89
CA ARG A 1090 29.55 35.74 -28.54
C ARG A 1090 29.30 35.49 -30.02
N LEU A 1091 28.06 35.71 -30.45
CA LEU A 1091 27.64 35.66 -31.84
C LEU A 1091 26.94 36.97 -32.22
N ALA A 1092 27.51 37.72 -33.15
CA ALA A 1092 26.90 38.91 -33.73
C ALA A 1092 26.45 38.61 -35.17
N VAL A 1093 25.17 38.84 -35.46
CA VAL A 1093 24.58 38.57 -36.77
C VAL A 1093 24.09 39.88 -37.38
N THR A 1094 24.76 40.34 -38.44
CA THR A 1094 24.35 41.48 -39.25
C THR A 1094 23.71 41.00 -40.57
N PRO A 1095 23.07 41.88 -41.36
CA PRO A 1095 22.51 41.49 -42.66
C PRO A 1095 23.54 40.89 -43.63
N GLU A 1096 24.80 41.31 -43.53
CA GLU A 1096 25.88 40.94 -44.47
C GLU A 1096 26.87 39.90 -43.89
N LYS A 1097 27.04 39.88 -42.56
CA LYS A 1097 28.13 39.13 -41.89
C LYS A 1097 27.68 38.46 -40.58
N VAL A 1098 28.26 37.30 -40.29
CA VAL A 1098 28.14 36.60 -39.01
C VAL A 1098 29.52 36.59 -38.35
N SER A 1099 29.63 37.16 -37.16
CA SER A 1099 30.89 37.26 -36.41
C SER A 1099 30.83 36.38 -35.16
N ILE A 1100 31.72 35.41 -35.10
CA ILE A 1100 31.94 34.50 -33.97
C ILE A 1100 33.09 35.08 -33.14
N VAL A 1101 32.88 35.29 -31.83
CA VAL A 1101 33.96 35.74 -30.93
C VAL A 1101 34.01 34.82 -29.71
N ASP A 1102 35.22 34.36 -29.42
CA ASP A 1102 35.55 33.53 -28.25
C ASP A 1102 36.53 34.32 -27.36
N TYR A 1103 36.27 34.32 -26.06
CA TYR A 1103 36.99 35.12 -25.08
C TYR A 1103 38.11 34.29 -24.47
N LYS A 1104 39.31 34.87 -24.35
CA LYS A 1104 40.48 34.21 -23.75
C LYS A 1104 41.15 35.10 -22.71
N THR A 1105 41.71 34.48 -21.67
CA THR A 1105 42.32 35.15 -20.51
C THR A 1105 43.80 34.77 -20.34
N ASN A 1106 44.47 34.33 -21.42
CA ASN A 1106 45.87 33.89 -21.39
C ASN A 1106 46.84 34.99 -20.90
N ARG A 1107 47.84 34.58 -20.11
CA ARG A 1107 48.98 35.40 -19.67
C ARG A 1107 50.31 34.80 -20.14
N PRO A 1108 51.12 35.51 -20.95
CA PRO A 1108 50.81 36.75 -21.66
C PRO A 1108 49.80 36.54 -22.81
N ALA A 1109 49.07 37.59 -23.19
CA ALA A 1109 48.18 37.55 -24.36
C ALA A 1109 49.00 37.60 -25.66
N PRO A 1110 48.68 36.78 -26.69
CA PRO A 1110 49.37 36.78 -27.98
C PRO A 1110 49.42 38.16 -28.64
N ALA A 1111 50.55 38.48 -29.27
CA ALA A 1111 50.76 39.74 -30.00
C ALA A 1111 50.35 39.67 -31.47
N SER A 1112 50.37 38.48 -32.06
CA SER A 1112 50.03 38.25 -33.46
C SER A 1112 49.34 36.90 -33.66
N LEU A 1113 48.75 36.69 -34.84
CA LEU A 1113 48.14 35.42 -35.21
C LEU A 1113 49.10 34.22 -35.10
N ALA A 1114 50.41 34.44 -35.32
CA ALA A 1114 51.43 33.39 -35.26
C ALA A 1114 51.65 32.83 -33.84
N GLU A 1115 51.27 33.60 -32.82
CA GLU A 1115 51.40 33.23 -31.40
C GLU A 1115 50.09 32.64 -30.83
N VAL A 1116 49.02 32.58 -31.64
CA VAL A 1116 47.73 31.99 -31.22
C VAL A 1116 47.85 30.46 -31.20
N PRO A 1117 47.50 29.79 -30.09
CA PRO A 1117 47.50 28.33 -30.03
C PRO A 1117 46.68 27.69 -31.16
N PRO A 1118 47.20 26.70 -31.90
CA PRO A 1118 46.48 26.02 -33.00
C PRO A 1118 45.10 25.48 -32.60
N ALA A 1119 44.98 25.04 -31.33
CA ALA A 1119 43.72 24.58 -30.74
C ALA A 1119 42.59 25.62 -30.82
N TYR A 1120 42.89 26.91 -30.61
CA TYR A 1120 41.89 27.98 -30.67
C TYR A 1120 41.45 28.28 -32.09
N VAL A 1121 42.37 28.16 -33.06
CA VAL A 1121 42.05 28.30 -34.49
C VAL A 1121 41.14 27.15 -34.94
N LEU A 1122 41.42 25.92 -34.52
CA LEU A 1122 40.60 24.74 -34.81
C LEU A 1122 39.20 24.86 -34.20
N GLN A 1123 39.10 25.28 -32.93
CA GLN A 1123 37.84 25.46 -32.22
C GLN A 1123 36.91 26.43 -32.99
N LEU A 1124 37.44 27.59 -33.41
CA LEU A 1124 36.69 28.58 -34.18
C LEU A 1124 36.38 28.11 -35.61
N ALA A 1125 37.26 27.31 -36.23
CA ALA A 1125 37.00 26.69 -37.53
C ALA A 1125 35.80 25.72 -37.48
N LEU A 1126 35.68 24.93 -36.40
CA LEU A 1126 34.54 24.05 -36.17
C LEU A 1126 33.23 24.84 -36.00
N TYR A 1127 33.23 25.91 -35.21
CA TYR A 1127 32.05 26.78 -35.07
C TYR A 1127 31.65 27.42 -36.40
N ARG A 1128 32.62 27.90 -37.17
CA ARG A 1128 32.37 28.43 -38.52
C ARG A 1128 31.76 27.38 -39.45
N ALA A 1129 32.26 26.14 -39.42
CA ALA A 1129 31.73 25.04 -40.22
C ALA A 1129 30.28 24.69 -39.85
N LEU A 1130 29.95 24.67 -38.55
CA LEU A 1130 28.59 24.39 -38.07
C LEU A 1130 27.59 25.51 -38.40
N LEU A 1131 28.02 26.77 -38.39
CA LEU A 1131 27.13 27.92 -38.63
C LEU A 1131 26.95 28.25 -40.12
N LYS A 1132 27.92 27.91 -40.99
CA LYS A 1132 27.86 28.23 -42.43
C LYS A 1132 26.59 27.71 -43.13
N PRO A 1133 26.08 26.48 -42.86
CA PRO A 1133 24.81 26.01 -43.43
C PRO A 1133 23.58 26.78 -42.95
N LEU A 1134 23.62 27.36 -41.75
CA LEU A 1134 22.48 28.09 -41.16
C LEU A 1134 22.33 29.51 -41.70
N TYR A 1135 23.39 30.09 -42.29
CA TYR A 1135 23.39 31.44 -42.85
C TYR A 1135 23.84 31.46 -44.32
N PRO A 1136 23.07 30.85 -45.24
CA PRO A 1136 23.41 30.84 -46.66
C PRO A 1136 23.42 32.28 -47.21
N GLY A 1137 24.53 32.67 -47.84
CA GLY A 1137 24.69 34.00 -48.43
C GLY A 1137 25.28 35.08 -47.51
N ARG A 1138 25.67 34.76 -46.27
CA ARG A 1138 26.40 35.69 -45.38
C ARG A 1138 27.82 35.22 -45.16
N GLU A 1139 28.74 36.17 -45.00
CA GLU A 1139 30.13 35.86 -44.66
C GLU A 1139 30.24 35.48 -43.17
N VAL A 1140 30.71 34.26 -42.86
CA VAL A 1140 30.96 33.83 -41.48
C VAL A 1140 32.45 34.02 -41.15
N SER A 1141 32.73 34.94 -40.22
CA SER A 1141 34.07 35.27 -39.73
C SER A 1141 34.21 34.93 -38.25
N ALA A 1142 35.44 34.74 -37.78
CA ALA A 1142 35.73 34.46 -36.38
C ALA A 1142 36.91 35.28 -35.86
N ALA A 1143 36.87 35.64 -34.58
CA ALA A 1143 37.94 36.36 -33.90
C ALA A 1143 38.10 35.89 -32.45
N LEU A 1144 39.30 36.06 -31.90
CA LEU A 1144 39.61 35.84 -30.49
C LEU A 1144 39.75 37.18 -29.78
N LEU A 1145 39.03 37.38 -28.69
CA LEU A 1145 39.16 38.56 -27.84
C LEU A 1145 39.93 38.17 -26.57
N PHE A 1146 41.14 38.70 -26.43
CA PHE A 1146 41.92 38.56 -25.20
C PHE A 1146 41.49 39.65 -24.22
N THR A 1147 41.05 39.23 -23.03
CA THR A 1147 40.44 40.12 -22.03
C THR A 1147 41.47 40.81 -21.12
N GLU A 1148 42.68 40.24 -21.03
CA GLU A 1148 43.82 40.76 -20.24
C GLU A 1148 44.47 42.00 -20.87
N ALA A 1149 44.60 42.00 -22.19
CA ALA A 1149 44.96 43.16 -22.99
C ALA A 1149 43.88 43.23 -24.07
N PRO A 1150 42.99 44.24 -24.07
CA PRO A 1150 41.76 44.30 -24.88
C PRO A 1150 42.08 44.29 -26.38
N ARG A 1151 42.40 43.11 -26.88
CA ARG A 1151 43.00 42.86 -28.19
C ARG A 1151 42.17 41.81 -28.88
N LEU A 1152 41.67 42.19 -30.03
CA LEU A 1152 40.91 41.32 -30.93
C LEU A 1152 41.85 40.85 -32.03
N ILE A 1153 41.99 39.53 -32.18
CA ILE A 1153 42.74 38.89 -33.25
C ILE A 1153 41.72 38.24 -34.18
N GLU A 1154 41.51 38.82 -35.36
CA GLU A 1154 40.68 38.22 -36.40
C GLU A 1154 41.40 37.04 -37.05
N LEU A 1155 40.70 35.93 -37.24
CA LEU A 1155 41.24 34.73 -37.86
C LEU A 1155 40.98 34.77 -39.38
N PRO A 1156 42.01 34.71 -40.24
CA PRO A 1156 41.84 34.63 -41.68
C PRO A 1156 41.08 33.35 -42.08
N ALA A 1157 40.18 33.47 -43.06
CA ALA A 1157 39.41 32.32 -43.58
C ALA A 1157 40.33 31.15 -43.96
N LYS A 1158 41.43 31.44 -44.66
CA LYS A 1158 42.43 30.45 -45.07
C LYS A 1158 43.02 29.66 -43.88
N ALA A 1159 43.34 30.34 -42.76
CA ALA A 1159 43.91 29.67 -41.59
C ALA A 1159 42.90 28.72 -40.91
N MET A 1160 41.61 29.10 -40.90
CA MET A 1160 40.55 28.23 -40.39
C MET A 1160 40.25 27.07 -41.35
N ASP A 1161 40.27 27.31 -42.66
CA ASP A 1161 40.07 26.28 -43.67
C ASP A 1161 41.22 25.24 -43.62
N ASP A 1162 42.47 25.70 -43.50
CA ASP A 1162 43.65 24.82 -43.34
C ASP A 1162 43.59 24.00 -42.04
N ALA A 1163 43.11 24.58 -40.93
CA ALA A 1163 42.94 23.88 -39.66
C ALA A 1163 41.83 22.82 -39.72
N LEU A 1164 40.71 23.14 -40.39
CA LEU A 1164 39.61 22.21 -40.59
C LEU A 1164 40.03 21.04 -41.49
N ALA A 1165 40.75 21.33 -42.58
CA ALA A 1165 41.28 20.33 -43.51
C ALA A 1165 42.19 19.31 -42.82
N ARG A 1166 43.06 19.77 -41.90
CA ARG A 1166 43.91 18.88 -41.06
C ARG A 1166 43.09 17.94 -40.17
N LEU A 1167 41.96 18.39 -39.65
CA LEU A 1167 41.07 17.55 -38.82
C LEU A 1167 40.29 16.54 -39.68
N THR A 1168 39.70 17.01 -40.78
CA THR A 1168 38.81 16.20 -41.63
C THR A 1168 39.57 15.25 -42.57
N GLY A 1169 40.86 15.51 -42.81
CA GLY A 1169 41.71 14.75 -43.74
C GLY A 1169 41.46 15.09 -45.21
N ALA A 1170 40.98 16.31 -45.49
CA ALA A 1170 40.59 16.79 -46.82
C ALA A 1170 41.66 17.66 -47.48
#